data_AF-A0YYF1-F1
#
_entry.id   AF-A0YYF1-F1
#
_cell.length_a   1.000
_cell.length_b   1.000
_cell.length_c   1.000
_cell.angle_alpha   90.00
_cell.angle_beta   90.00
_cell.angle_gamma   90.00
#
_symmetry.space_group_name_H-M   'P 1'
#
loop_
_entity.id
_entity.type
_entity.pdbx_description
1 polymer ?
#
loop_
_entity_poly.entity_id
_entity_poly.type
_entity_poly.pdbx_seq_one_letter_code
_entity_poly.pdbx_strand_id
1 'polypeptide(L)'
;MPVYNTSERFLREAIQSVIDQVYPNWELCIADDASTRSSIQPILVEYQAKDSRIKVVFRTQNGHISASSNSALELATGEFIALLDHDDVLTPDALYEVVHLLNQHSEADMIYSDEDKLNEKDQLDSPFFKPDWCPDSFLSRMYTCHLGIYRRELVNQVGNFRIGYEGSQDYDLVLRITEKTDKIFHIPKVLYHWRIHSESAASGIEAKPYAYQAGLKALQDAINRRGENGVVQQVQGFPGHYRVRYKITEYKKVSIIIPTRDLGEILDRCLESIFTKSTYPNYEVILIDNGSVEDYTHKVIAKWKEKEYSRFKCCQLDIPFNYSKLNNYAVSQAKGDYLLFLNNDTEVITSDWIEAMVEQAQRPSIGAVGTLLLYPDDTIQHGGVVIGMRDVAAHSHQYFEANQPGYYGQIASTNNYLAVTAACLMCRREVFERVGGFDEQLAIAYNDVDFCLKLLQQGYRNLYLSHVILYHHESKSRGFEDTPEKLHCYMEEVTLMKQRWRKFIDHDPCYNPNLSLSQFGYSIKQFANVEIQEISSLKASCDEIFDFALEVPQPGILTRINTIQFIGWAIAKDSSIIAMQVIDSMGKVLKTFPCNWFRPDILKRYPDRKLAENCGFCTTIEINQIRGKDQLILQAVLQNGQYILLERVQIKFINPD
;
A
#
# COMPACT_ATOMS: atom_id res chain seq x y z
N MET A 1 -20.55 21.81 12.59
CA MET A 1 -19.38 22.55 13.10
C MET A 1 -19.58 22.89 14.57
N PRO A 2 -19.02 22.10 15.50
CA PRO A 2 -18.94 22.48 16.91
C PRO A 2 -17.96 23.66 17.09
N VAL A 3 -18.29 24.64 17.93
CA VAL A 3 -17.48 25.85 18.16
C VAL A 3 -17.19 26.02 19.64
N TYR A 4 -15.93 26.20 20.03
CA TYR A 4 -15.57 26.61 21.39
C TYR A 4 -14.29 27.46 21.40
N ASN A 5 -14.40 28.73 21.77
CA ASN A 5 -13.24 29.61 22.05
C ASN A 5 -12.17 29.70 20.95
N THR A 6 -12.56 29.50 19.69
CA THR A 6 -11.64 29.60 18.53
C THR A 6 -11.15 31.02 18.29
N SER A 7 -10.16 31.18 17.42
CA SER A 7 -9.72 32.48 16.90
C SER A 7 -10.82 33.10 16.03
N GLU A 8 -11.03 34.41 16.14
CA GLU A 8 -11.95 35.12 15.24
C GLU A 8 -11.56 34.91 13.77
N ARG A 9 -10.26 35.00 13.47
CA ARG A 9 -9.76 34.79 12.11
C ARG A 9 -10.13 33.40 11.60
N PHE A 10 -9.82 32.35 12.38
CA PHE A 10 -10.05 30.97 11.93
C PHE A 10 -11.53 30.65 11.82
N LEU A 11 -12.37 31.14 12.73
CA LEU A 11 -13.82 30.95 12.62
C LEU A 11 -14.39 31.59 11.36
N ARG A 12 -13.95 32.82 11.04
CA ARG A 12 -14.38 33.53 9.83
C ARG A 12 -13.92 32.78 8.58
N GLU A 13 -12.68 32.32 8.54
CA GLU A 13 -12.14 31.54 7.42
C GLU A 13 -12.87 30.20 7.25
N ALA A 14 -13.15 29.48 8.35
CA ALA A 14 -13.89 28.22 8.32
C ALA A 14 -15.30 28.40 7.74
N ILE A 15 -16.06 29.38 8.25
CA ILE A 15 -17.40 29.69 7.74
C ILE A 15 -17.34 30.14 6.28
N GLN A 16 -16.39 31.01 5.94
CA GLN A 16 -16.23 31.51 4.57
C GLN A 16 -15.88 30.38 3.58
N SER A 17 -15.07 29.40 4.00
CA SER A 17 -14.74 28.25 3.15
C SER A 17 -15.96 27.41 2.76
N VAL A 18 -17.00 27.39 3.60
CA VAL A 18 -18.30 26.76 3.28
C VAL A 18 -19.13 27.66 2.38
N ILE A 19 -19.12 28.99 2.61
CA ILE A 19 -19.84 29.95 1.77
C ILE A 19 -19.34 29.92 0.32
N ASP A 20 -18.03 29.79 0.14
CA ASP A 20 -17.34 29.84 -1.14
C ASP A 20 -17.39 28.51 -1.93
N GLN A 21 -18.08 27.49 -1.40
CA GLN A 21 -18.23 26.21 -2.09
C GLN A 21 -18.93 26.37 -3.44
N VAL A 22 -18.36 25.77 -4.48
CA VAL A 22 -18.91 25.77 -5.84
C VAL A 22 -20.26 25.05 -5.90
N TYR A 23 -20.46 24.03 -5.07
CA TYR A 23 -21.75 23.37 -4.93
C TYR A 23 -22.68 24.18 -4.02
N PRO A 24 -23.88 24.61 -4.47
CA PRO A 24 -24.68 25.59 -3.72
C PRO A 24 -25.64 24.98 -2.68
N ASN A 25 -25.94 23.68 -2.75
CA ASN A 25 -27.00 23.07 -1.92
C ASN A 25 -26.44 22.49 -0.62
N TRP A 26 -26.03 23.36 0.29
CA TRP A 26 -25.55 23.00 1.63
C TRP A 26 -26.29 23.77 2.72
N GLU A 27 -26.15 23.29 3.95
CA GLU A 27 -26.48 24.03 5.16
C GLU A 27 -25.33 23.90 6.16
N LEU A 28 -24.99 25.00 6.84
CA LEU A 28 -23.94 25.00 7.85
C LEU A 28 -24.57 25.05 9.23
N CYS A 29 -24.57 23.91 9.90
CA CYS A 29 -25.11 23.78 11.26
C CYS A 29 -23.99 23.97 12.29
N ILE A 30 -24.12 25.02 13.10
CA ILE A 30 -23.12 25.46 14.07
C ILE A 30 -23.68 25.33 15.48
N ALA A 31 -22.90 24.74 16.39
CA ALA A 31 -23.20 24.72 17.82
C ALA A 31 -22.09 25.43 18.59
N ASP A 32 -22.40 26.60 19.15
CA ASP A 32 -21.50 27.28 20.11
C ASP A 32 -21.61 26.59 21.47
N ASP A 33 -20.53 25.94 21.91
CA ASP A 33 -20.46 25.15 23.14
C ASP A 33 -20.15 26.01 24.38
N ALA A 34 -20.93 27.08 24.54
CA ALA A 34 -20.75 28.09 25.58
C ALA A 34 -19.36 28.75 25.54
N SER A 35 -18.95 29.28 24.37
CA SER A 35 -17.71 30.05 24.24
C SER A 35 -17.67 31.23 25.23
N THR A 36 -16.52 31.41 25.87
CA THR A 36 -16.26 32.52 26.79
C THR A 36 -15.64 33.73 26.10
N ARG A 37 -15.08 33.56 24.90
CA ARG A 37 -14.59 34.66 24.06
C ARG A 37 -15.78 35.49 23.55
N SER A 38 -15.83 36.77 23.91
CA SER A 38 -16.94 37.68 23.61
C SER A 38 -17.15 37.96 22.12
N SER A 39 -16.15 37.67 21.28
CA SER A 39 -16.25 37.85 19.82
C SER A 39 -17.02 36.74 19.11
N ILE A 40 -17.11 35.52 19.67
CA ILE A 40 -17.66 34.35 18.96
C ILE A 40 -19.14 34.52 18.65
N GLN A 41 -19.97 34.83 19.64
CA GLN A 41 -21.42 34.96 19.41
C GLN A 41 -21.76 36.07 18.41
N PRO A 42 -21.18 37.29 18.49
CA PRO A 42 -21.36 38.32 17.46
C PRO A 42 -21.03 37.84 16.04
N ILE A 43 -19.92 37.11 15.85
CA ILE A 43 -19.53 36.57 14.54
C ILE A 43 -20.58 35.59 14.03
N LEU A 44 -21.04 34.65 14.88
CA LEU A 44 -22.03 33.66 14.47
C LEU A 44 -23.38 34.29 14.10
N VAL A 45 -23.83 35.29 14.85
CA VAL A 45 -25.04 36.06 14.55
C VAL A 45 -24.88 36.85 13.24
N GLU A 46 -23.71 37.46 13.01
CA GLU A 46 -23.38 38.16 11.78
C GLU A 46 -23.52 37.25 10.56
N TYR A 47 -22.92 36.05 10.58
CA TYR A 47 -23.00 35.11 9.46
C TYR A 47 -24.38 34.50 9.28
N GLN A 48 -25.08 34.17 10.37
CA GLN A 48 -26.47 33.70 10.31
C GLN A 48 -27.40 34.72 9.64
N ALA A 49 -27.17 36.01 9.85
CA ALA A 49 -27.93 37.08 9.19
C ALA A 49 -27.53 37.27 7.71
N LYS A 50 -26.29 36.94 7.33
CA LYS A 50 -25.77 37.08 5.97
C LYS A 50 -26.22 35.96 5.02
N ASP A 51 -26.34 34.73 5.52
CA ASP A 51 -26.71 33.57 4.72
C ASP A 51 -27.71 32.67 5.46
N SER A 52 -28.92 32.54 4.90
CA SER A 52 -30.01 31.74 5.48
C SER A 52 -29.72 30.25 5.59
N ARG A 53 -28.69 29.75 4.90
CA ARG A 53 -28.22 28.35 4.99
C ARG A 53 -27.42 28.09 6.27
N ILE A 54 -27.03 29.14 7.01
CA ILE A 54 -26.28 29.03 8.27
C ILE A 54 -27.27 28.97 9.43
N LYS A 55 -27.20 27.90 10.21
CA LYS A 55 -28.05 27.66 11.39
C LYS A 55 -27.17 27.58 12.63
N VAL A 56 -27.50 28.34 13.67
CA VAL A 56 -26.70 28.40 14.89
C VAL A 56 -27.55 28.05 16.12
N VAL A 57 -26.99 27.24 17.01
CA VAL A 57 -27.50 27.02 18.36
C VAL A 57 -26.45 27.43 19.39
N PHE A 58 -26.88 28.18 20.40
CA PHE A 58 -26.03 28.63 21.51
C PHE A 58 -26.31 27.75 22.73
N ARG A 59 -25.36 26.91 23.10
CA ARG A 59 -25.47 26.04 24.27
C ARG A 59 -25.21 26.86 25.54
N THR A 60 -25.91 26.53 26.61
CA THR A 60 -25.78 27.23 27.92
C THR A 60 -24.67 26.67 28.79
N GLN A 61 -24.14 25.49 28.45
CA GLN A 61 -23.07 24.80 29.16
C GLN A 61 -22.12 24.14 28.17
N ASN A 62 -20.83 24.17 28.49
CA ASN A 62 -19.82 23.45 27.73
C ASN A 62 -20.01 21.94 27.94
N GLY A 63 -20.34 21.21 26.87
CA GLY A 63 -20.50 19.77 26.85
C GLY A 63 -19.43 19.03 26.05
N HIS A 64 -18.37 19.75 25.68
CA HIS A 64 -17.28 19.29 24.81
C HIS A 64 -17.76 18.86 23.42
N ILE A 65 -16.83 18.35 22.62
CA ILE A 65 -17.00 18.09 21.19
C ILE A 65 -18.17 17.17 20.87
N SER A 66 -18.38 16.08 21.61
CA SER A 66 -19.45 15.11 21.31
C SER A 66 -20.85 15.73 21.48
N ALA A 67 -21.09 16.42 22.60
CA ALA A 67 -22.40 17.03 22.85
C ALA A 67 -22.64 18.25 21.95
N SER A 68 -21.59 19.03 21.68
CA SER A 68 -21.66 20.16 20.75
C SER A 68 -21.96 19.69 19.32
N SER A 69 -21.25 18.67 18.83
CA SER A 69 -21.51 18.06 17.53
C SER A 69 -22.94 17.51 17.43
N ASN A 70 -23.47 16.87 18.49
CA ASN A 70 -24.86 16.41 18.51
C ASN A 70 -25.86 17.57 18.42
N SER A 71 -25.64 18.69 19.12
CA SER A 71 -26.50 19.87 18.97
C SER A 71 -26.44 20.48 17.56
N ALA A 72 -25.29 20.43 16.89
CA ALA A 72 -25.21 20.82 15.49
C ALA A 72 -25.95 19.83 14.58
N LEU A 73 -25.85 18.52 14.84
CA LEU A 73 -26.59 17.48 14.09
C LEU A 73 -28.11 17.65 14.21
N GLU A 74 -28.63 18.08 15.36
CA GLU A 74 -30.06 18.33 15.57
C GLU A 74 -30.63 19.42 14.64
N LEU A 75 -29.81 20.37 14.21
CA LEU A 75 -30.20 21.41 13.25
C LEU A 75 -30.22 20.93 11.79
N ALA A 76 -29.51 19.83 11.50
CA ALA A 76 -29.22 19.37 10.15
C ALA A 76 -30.42 18.63 9.52
N THR A 77 -30.77 19.06 8.31
CA THR A 77 -31.89 18.55 7.52
C THR A 77 -31.47 17.80 6.25
N GLY A 78 -30.22 17.99 5.79
CA GLY A 78 -29.65 17.34 4.61
C GLY A 78 -29.63 15.81 4.67
N GLU A 79 -29.54 15.17 3.51
CA GLU A 79 -29.44 13.71 3.41
C GLU A 79 -28.10 13.18 3.94
N PHE A 80 -27.05 13.99 3.79
CA PHE A 80 -25.69 13.69 4.25
C PHE A 80 -25.21 14.73 5.25
N ILE A 81 -24.36 14.28 6.17
CA ILE A 81 -23.65 15.09 7.16
C ILE A 81 -22.19 15.18 6.74
N ALA A 82 -21.65 16.39 6.70
CA ALA A 82 -20.22 16.66 6.56
C ALA A 82 -19.66 17.18 7.89
N LEU A 83 -18.51 16.66 8.32
CA LEU A 83 -17.81 17.16 9.50
C LEU A 83 -16.83 18.27 9.12
N LEU A 84 -16.83 19.34 9.92
CA LEU A 84 -15.93 20.49 9.78
C LEU A 84 -15.66 21.05 11.18
N ASP A 85 -14.38 21.20 11.50
CA ASP A 85 -13.92 21.86 12.72
C ASP A 85 -13.85 23.37 12.52
N HIS A 86 -14.03 24.11 13.62
CA HIS A 86 -14.25 25.56 13.62
C HIS A 86 -13.01 26.40 13.26
N ASP A 87 -11.87 25.76 13.08
CA ASP A 87 -10.55 26.33 12.82
C ASP A 87 -9.91 25.86 11.50
N ASP A 88 -10.60 24.97 10.79
CA ASP A 88 -10.15 24.36 9.55
C ASP A 88 -10.90 24.91 8.33
N VAL A 89 -10.38 24.63 7.13
CA VAL A 89 -10.95 25.13 5.88
C VAL A 89 -11.13 24.03 4.85
N LEU A 90 -12.22 24.09 4.10
CA LEU A 90 -12.48 23.24 2.94
C LEU A 90 -11.86 23.85 1.68
N THR A 91 -11.45 23.00 0.73
CA THR A 91 -11.15 23.49 -0.62
C THR A 91 -12.43 23.96 -1.32
N PRO A 92 -12.39 24.94 -2.23
CA PRO A 92 -13.60 25.48 -2.87
C PRO A 92 -14.48 24.46 -3.61
N ASP A 93 -13.89 23.33 -4.01
CA ASP A 93 -14.52 22.23 -4.74
C ASP A 93 -14.92 21.03 -3.86
N ALA A 94 -14.67 21.06 -2.54
CA ALA A 94 -14.88 19.93 -1.64
C ALA A 94 -16.28 19.32 -1.73
N LEU A 95 -17.34 20.13 -1.58
CA LEU A 95 -18.72 19.64 -1.65
C LEU A 95 -19.13 19.25 -3.08
N TYR A 96 -18.54 19.86 -4.10
CA TYR A 96 -18.78 19.49 -5.50
C TYR A 96 -18.25 18.08 -5.79
N GLU A 97 -17.03 17.76 -5.34
CA GLU A 97 -16.41 16.45 -5.50
C GLU A 97 -17.20 15.35 -4.77
N VAL A 98 -17.69 15.64 -3.57
CA VAL A 98 -18.59 14.73 -2.82
C VAL A 98 -19.85 14.43 -3.61
N VAL A 99 -20.52 15.45 -4.15
CA VAL A 99 -21.75 15.27 -4.93
C VAL A 99 -21.47 14.61 -6.28
N HIS A 100 -20.32 14.89 -6.90
CA HIS A 100 -19.87 14.21 -8.11
C HIS A 100 -19.76 12.70 -7.88
N LEU A 101 -19.14 12.30 -6.76
CA LEU A 101 -19.06 10.90 -6.36
C LEU A 101 -20.45 10.32 -6.11
N LEU A 102 -21.31 11.00 -5.35
CA LEU A 102 -22.68 10.53 -5.06
C LEU A 102 -23.55 10.36 -6.31
N ASN A 103 -23.33 11.16 -7.37
CA ASN A 103 -24.02 10.98 -8.64
C ASN A 103 -23.58 9.71 -9.39
N GLN A 104 -22.37 9.22 -9.13
CA GLN A 104 -21.86 7.96 -9.69
C GLN A 104 -22.16 6.76 -8.77
N HIS A 105 -22.21 7.02 -7.47
CA HIS A 105 -22.33 6.05 -6.38
C HIS A 105 -23.41 6.51 -5.40
N SER A 106 -24.67 6.51 -5.87
CA SER A 106 -25.82 6.93 -5.05
C SER A 106 -26.02 6.08 -3.79
N GLU A 107 -25.46 4.87 -3.80
CA GLU A 107 -25.45 3.92 -2.70
C GLU A 107 -24.45 4.26 -1.60
N ALA A 108 -23.51 5.21 -1.80
CA ALA A 108 -22.48 5.53 -0.82
C ALA A 108 -23.10 5.93 0.53
N ASP A 109 -22.63 5.31 1.60
CA ASP A 109 -23.09 5.59 2.97
C ASP A 109 -22.06 6.40 3.76
N MET A 110 -20.79 6.30 3.39
CA MET A 110 -19.69 7.08 3.95
C MET A 110 -18.71 7.45 2.84
N ILE A 111 -18.23 8.69 2.87
CA ILE A 111 -17.19 9.20 1.97
C ILE A 111 -16.12 9.88 2.83
N TYR A 112 -14.85 9.69 2.49
CA TYR A 112 -13.75 10.47 3.05
C TYR A 112 -12.82 10.95 1.93
N SER A 113 -12.05 12.00 2.20
CA SER A 113 -11.07 12.57 1.27
C SER A 113 -9.66 12.52 1.84
N ASP A 114 -8.67 12.79 0.99
CA ASP A 114 -7.35 13.18 1.45
C ASP A 114 -7.41 14.55 2.15
N GLU A 115 -6.37 14.84 2.93
CA GLU A 115 -6.24 16.09 3.70
C GLU A 115 -4.80 16.60 3.63
N ASP A 116 -4.61 17.88 3.93
CA ASP A 116 -3.30 18.50 4.10
C ASP A 116 -3.33 19.39 5.34
N LYS A 117 -2.18 19.83 5.82
CA LYS A 117 -2.07 20.67 7.00
C LYS A 117 -1.68 22.09 6.64
N LEU A 118 -2.40 23.05 7.22
CA LEU A 118 -2.05 24.47 7.18
C LEU A 118 -1.25 24.81 8.43
N ASN A 119 0.02 25.17 8.25
CA ASN A 119 0.85 25.63 9.34
C ASN A 119 0.54 27.09 9.73
N GLU A 120 1.19 27.59 10.78
CA GLU A 120 0.98 28.94 11.32
C GLU A 120 1.28 30.08 10.32
N LYS A 121 1.94 29.79 9.19
CA LYS A 121 2.23 30.74 8.10
C LYS A 121 1.22 30.63 6.95
N ASP A 122 0.12 29.89 7.13
CA ASP A 122 -0.87 29.57 6.11
C ASP A 122 -0.29 28.85 4.88
N GLN A 123 0.74 28.03 5.12
CA GLN A 123 1.35 27.20 4.09
C GLN A 123 0.93 25.74 4.28
N LEU A 124 0.67 25.08 3.16
CA LEU A 124 0.44 23.63 3.08
C LEU A 124 1.77 22.90 3.15
N ASP A 125 1.91 21.91 4.04
CA ASP A 125 3.21 21.25 4.24
C ASP A 125 3.19 19.74 4.56
N SER A 126 2.02 19.12 4.77
CA SER A 126 1.94 17.73 5.27
C SER A 126 0.71 16.98 4.72
N PRO A 127 0.65 16.74 3.40
CA PRO A 127 -0.49 16.05 2.79
C PRO A 127 -0.53 14.57 3.20
N PHE A 128 -1.71 14.14 3.63
CA PHE A 128 -2.01 12.75 3.91
C PHE A 128 -2.85 12.16 2.78
N PHE A 129 -2.17 11.43 1.90
CA PHE A 129 -2.72 10.65 0.80
C PHE A 129 -3.10 9.25 1.31
N LYS A 130 -4.39 9.05 1.56
CA LYS A 130 -4.99 7.90 2.22
C LYS A 130 -5.26 6.77 1.22
N PRO A 131 -5.28 5.50 1.63
CA PRO A 131 -5.76 4.41 0.79
C PRO A 131 -7.28 4.49 0.61
N ASP A 132 -7.82 3.72 -0.34
CA ASP A 132 -9.24 3.35 -0.33
C ASP A 132 -9.55 2.50 0.92
N TRP A 133 -10.81 2.09 1.11
CA TRP A 133 -11.27 1.51 2.37
C TRP A 133 -10.53 0.20 2.73
N CYS A 134 -9.59 0.35 3.66
CA CYS A 134 -8.75 -0.69 4.24
C CYS A 134 -9.15 -0.93 5.71
N PRO A 135 -10.09 -1.84 5.98
CA PRO A 135 -10.71 -2.01 7.31
C PRO A 135 -9.75 -2.48 8.42
N ASP A 136 -8.72 -3.27 8.13
CA ASP A 136 -7.75 -3.71 9.14
C ASP A 136 -6.63 -2.67 9.34
N SER A 137 -6.25 -1.92 8.29
CA SER A 137 -5.45 -0.69 8.46
C SER A 137 -6.21 0.32 9.33
N PHE A 138 -7.54 0.39 9.17
CA PHE A 138 -8.39 1.29 9.94
C PHE A 138 -8.43 0.92 11.41
N LEU A 139 -8.40 -0.38 11.77
CA LEU A 139 -8.28 -0.82 13.16
C LEU A 139 -6.93 -0.46 13.81
N SER A 140 -5.92 -0.16 13.00
CA SER A 140 -4.61 0.26 13.48
C SER A 140 -4.49 1.77 13.67
N ARG A 141 -5.26 2.58 12.92
CA ARG A 141 -5.28 4.04 13.03
C ARG A 141 -6.52 4.62 12.35
N MET A 142 -7.02 5.73 12.88
CA MET A 142 -8.13 6.49 12.30
C MET A 142 -7.65 7.28 11.06
N TYR A 143 -7.37 6.61 9.92
CA TYR A 143 -6.83 7.32 8.75
C TYR A 143 -7.88 8.12 7.98
N THR A 144 -9.18 7.86 8.16
CA THR A 144 -10.22 8.59 7.41
C THR A 144 -10.29 10.06 7.84
N CYS A 145 -9.90 10.36 9.10
CA CYS A 145 -9.78 11.71 9.67
C CYS A 145 -10.90 12.66 9.19
N HIS A 146 -10.52 13.81 8.64
CA HIS A 146 -11.38 14.82 8.04
C HIS A 146 -11.16 14.77 6.50
N LEU A 147 -12.05 15.21 5.61
CA LEU A 147 -13.46 15.54 5.67
C LEU A 147 -14.29 14.25 5.65
N GLY A 148 -14.96 13.92 6.75
CA GLY A 148 -15.88 12.77 6.81
C GLY A 148 -17.30 13.15 6.38
N ILE A 149 -17.85 12.42 5.40
CA ILE A 149 -19.23 12.55 4.92
C ILE A 149 -19.99 11.28 5.26
N TYR A 150 -21.19 11.40 5.84
CA TYR A 150 -21.97 10.26 6.30
C TYR A 150 -23.44 10.43 5.92
N ARG A 151 -24.09 9.33 5.49
CA ARG A 151 -25.54 9.31 5.32
C ARG A 151 -26.19 9.59 6.68
N ARG A 152 -27.03 10.63 6.76
CA ARG A 152 -27.60 11.11 8.03
C ARG A 152 -28.43 10.05 8.74
N GLU A 153 -29.20 9.28 7.99
CA GLU A 153 -29.99 8.17 8.52
C GLU A 153 -29.10 7.15 9.26
N LEU A 154 -27.92 6.87 8.71
CA LEU A 154 -26.98 5.92 9.30
C LEU A 154 -26.37 6.48 10.59
N VAL A 155 -26.00 7.76 10.61
CA VAL A 155 -25.52 8.46 11.83
C VAL A 155 -26.57 8.36 12.96
N ASN A 156 -27.84 8.62 12.62
CA ASN A 156 -28.95 8.51 13.56
C ASN A 156 -29.13 7.06 14.04
N GLN A 157 -29.06 6.09 13.14
CA GLN A 157 -29.21 4.67 13.45
C GLN A 157 -28.13 4.17 14.42
N VAL A 158 -26.90 4.67 14.31
CA VAL A 158 -25.80 4.29 15.22
C VAL A 158 -25.76 5.09 16.51
N GLY A 159 -26.66 6.06 16.69
CA GLY A 159 -26.81 6.84 17.92
C GLY A 159 -25.88 8.07 18.02
N ASN A 160 -25.56 8.72 16.90
CA ASN A 160 -24.80 9.97 16.82
C ASN A 160 -23.42 9.89 17.49
N PHE A 161 -22.89 11.01 18.02
CA PHE A 161 -21.63 11.03 18.78
C PHE A 161 -21.86 10.61 20.23
N ARG A 162 -21.09 9.64 20.72
CA ARG A 162 -21.17 9.18 22.11
C ARG A 162 -20.35 10.06 23.04
N ILE A 163 -20.94 10.52 24.14
CA ILE A 163 -20.22 11.23 25.22
C ILE A 163 -19.22 10.26 25.89
N GLY A 164 -18.05 10.77 26.27
CA GLY A 164 -16.98 9.99 26.89
C GLY A 164 -15.98 9.40 25.88
N TYR A 165 -15.97 9.93 24.65
CA TYR A 165 -15.04 9.63 23.56
C TYR A 165 -14.38 10.90 23.02
N GLU A 166 -14.46 12.02 23.75
CA GLU A 166 -13.91 13.30 23.33
C GLU A 166 -12.41 13.14 22.97
N GLY A 167 -12.02 13.71 21.83
CA GLY A 167 -10.69 13.55 21.24
C GLY A 167 -10.53 12.33 20.33
N SER A 168 -11.51 11.41 20.30
CA SER A 168 -11.59 10.30 19.34
C SER A 168 -13.04 9.96 18.98
N GLN A 169 -13.93 10.94 19.08
CA GLN A 169 -15.36 10.79 18.82
C GLN A 169 -15.64 10.39 17.37
N ASP A 170 -14.82 10.85 16.43
CA ASP A 170 -14.95 10.50 15.01
C ASP A 170 -14.56 9.04 14.79
N TYR A 171 -13.50 8.56 15.47
CA TYR A 171 -13.09 7.17 15.39
C TYR A 171 -14.18 6.24 15.94
N ASP A 172 -14.78 6.60 17.09
CA ASP A 172 -15.93 5.89 17.64
C ASP A 172 -17.12 5.85 16.67
N LEU A 173 -17.45 6.98 16.03
CA LEU A 173 -18.54 7.07 15.08
C LEU A 173 -18.29 6.19 13.86
N VAL A 174 -17.12 6.29 13.23
CA VAL A 174 -16.80 5.51 12.04
C VAL A 174 -16.75 4.02 12.35
N LEU A 175 -16.20 3.61 13.49
CA LEU A 175 -16.22 2.20 13.91
C LEU A 175 -17.65 1.64 13.97
N ARG A 176 -18.63 2.41 14.48
CA ARG A 176 -20.04 2.01 14.52
C ARG A 176 -20.72 2.07 13.14
N ILE A 177 -20.38 3.03 12.29
CA ILE A 177 -20.89 3.13 10.92
C ILE A 177 -20.45 1.92 10.09
N THR A 178 -19.18 1.55 10.18
CA THR A 178 -18.59 0.42 9.42
C THR A 178 -19.12 -0.94 9.87
N GLU A 179 -19.79 -1.03 11.03
CA GLU A 179 -20.54 -2.21 11.47
C GLU A 179 -21.90 -2.36 10.77
N LYS A 180 -22.34 -1.32 10.03
CA LYS A 180 -23.66 -1.27 9.37
C LYS A 180 -23.59 -1.22 7.84
N THR A 181 -22.44 -0.85 7.28
CA THR A 181 -22.26 -0.70 5.83
C THR A 181 -20.84 -1.02 5.40
N ASP A 182 -20.70 -1.51 4.18
CA ASP A 182 -19.47 -1.65 3.42
C ASP A 182 -19.37 -0.65 2.25
N LYS A 183 -20.38 0.20 2.07
CA LYS A 183 -20.48 1.19 0.98
C LYS A 183 -19.70 2.47 1.32
N ILE A 184 -18.40 2.30 1.49
CA ILE A 184 -17.47 3.33 1.94
C ILE A 184 -16.57 3.71 0.77
N PHE A 185 -16.51 5.00 0.46
CA PHE A 185 -15.80 5.51 -0.70
C PHE A 185 -14.76 6.56 -0.34
N HIS A 186 -13.71 6.63 -1.15
CA HIS A 186 -12.61 7.54 -0.98
C HIS A 186 -12.51 8.46 -2.19
N ILE A 187 -12.30 9.76 -1.94
CA ILE A 187 -11.95 10.74 -2.97
C ILE A 187 -10.45 11.05 -2.83
N PRO A 188 -9.59 10.63 -3.77
CA PRO A 188 -8.14 10.81 -3.69
C PRO A 188 -7.72 12.25 -4.08
N LYS A 189 -8.32 13.23 -3.40
CA LYS A 189 -8.07 14.66 -3.53
C LYS A 189 -8.00 15.25 -2.13
N VAL A 190 -7.07 16.18 -1.95
CA VAL A 190 -7.02 17.01 -0.73
C VAL A 190 -8.21 17.95 -0.78
N LEU A 191 -9.23 17.70 0.04
CA LEU A 191 -10.45 18.53 0.12
C LEU A 191 -10.63 19.21 1.49
N TYR A 192 -9.68 18.97 2.40
CA TYR A 192 -9.69 19.47 3.76
C TYR A 192 -8.29 19.94 4.14
N HIS A 193 -8.22 21.11 4.78
CA HIS A 193 -6.99 21.66 5.30
C HIS A 193 -7.06 21.80 6.82
N TRP A 194 -6.33 20.93 7.51
CA TRP A 194 -6.28 20.85 8.96
C TRP A 194 -5.24 21.83 9.52
N ARG A 195 -5.66 22.78 10.33
CA ARG A 195 -4.78 23.82 10.86
C ARG A 195 -3.97 23.35 12.06
N ILE A 196 -2.67 23.62 12.01
CA ILE A 196 -1.74 23.38 13.12
C ILE A 196 -1.50 24.70 13.87
N HIS A 197 -1.92 24.75 15.13
CA HIS A 197 -1.63 25.85 16.07
C HIS A 197 -1.62 25.33 17.51
N SER A 198 -1.11 26.11 18.46
CA SER A 198 -0.95 25.71 19.87
C SER A 198 -2.22 25.22 20.59
N GLU A 199 -3.40 25.64 20.14
CA GLU A 199 -4.71 25.20 20.67
C GLU A 199 -5.30 24.00 19.89
N SER A 200 -4.71 23.63 18.73
CA SER A 200 -5.13 22.53 17.86
C SER A 200 -4.63 21.18 18.35
N ALA A 201 -5.44 20.13 18.13
CA ALA A 201 -5.03 18.74 18.36
C ALA A 201 -3.89 18.28 17.41
N ALA A 202 -3.65 19.01 16.31
CA ALA A 202 -2.59 18.73 15.35
C ALA A 202 -1.17 19.10 15.84
N SER A 203 -1.07 19.88 16.92
CA SER A 203 0.18 20.51 17.38
C SER A 203 1.21 19.56 18.01
N GLY A 204 0.84 18.30 18.28
CA GLY A 204 1.81 17.26 18.63
C GLY A 204 1.31 16.18 19.58
N ILE A 205 2.17 15.19 19.82
CA ILE A 205 1.95 14.00 20.68
C ILE A 205 1.60 14.38 22.13
N GLU A 206 2.16 15.48 22.62
CA GLU A 206 1.94 15.95 24.00
C GLU A 206 0.61 16.69 24.19
N ALA A 207 -0.07 17.06 23.09
CA ALA A 207 -1.20 17.97 23.18
C ALA A 207 -2.33 17.38 24.03
N LYS A 208 -2.67 16.07 23.91
CA LYS A 208 -3.84 15.46 24.58
C LYS A 208 -3.75 13.92 24.78
N PRO A 209 -3.05 13.38 25.80
CA PRO A 209 -2.97 11.93 26.06
C PRO A 209 -4.34 11.23 26.21
N TYR A 210 -5.37 11.96 26.64
CA TYR A 210 -6.73 11.44 26.80
C TYR A 210 -7.35 11.00 25.46
N ALA A 211 -6.99 11.63 24.34
CA ALA A 211 -7.51 11.29 23.03
C ALA A 211 -7.09 9.86 22.64
N TYR A 212 -5.83 9.50 22.86
CA TYR A 212 -5.33 8.16 22.55
C TYR A 212 -5.98 7.07 23.43
N GLN A 213 -6.32 7.40 24.68
CA GLN A 213 -7.08 6.50 25.55
C GLN A 213 -8.53 6.36 25.08
N ALA A 214 -9.17 7.45 24.63
CA ALA A 214 -10.50 7.41 24.04
C ALA A 214 -10.52 6.57 22.75
N GLY A 215 -9.50 6.67 21.89
CA GLY A 215 -9.36 5.84 20.69
C GLY A 215 -9.15 4.35 21.02
N LEU A 216 -8.32 4.03 22.03
CA LEU A 216 -8.18 2.65 22.51
C LEU A 216 -9.52 2.09 23.01
N LYS A 217 -10.24 2.88 23.80
CA LYS A 217 -11.58 2.53 24.30
C LYS A 217 -12.56 2.32 23.14
N ALA A 218 -12.59 3.21 22.16
CA ALA A 218 -13.48 3.12 21.00
C ALA A 218 -13.26 1.83 20.19
N LEU A 219 -12.00 1.48 19.95
CA LEU A 219 -11.62 0.24 19.29
C LEU A 219 -11.99 -1.00 20.12
N GLN A 220 -11.66 -1.01 21.42
CA GLN A 220 -11.99 -2.16 22.27
C GLN A 220 -13.51 -2.37 22.33
N ASP A 221 -14.28 -1.29 22.42
CA ASP A 221 -15.74 -1.31 22.31
C ASP A 221 -16.21 -1.89 20.98
N ALA A 222 -15.58 -1.53 19.85
CA ALA A 222 -15.91 -2.04 18.53
C ALA A 222 -15.63 -3.55 18.41
N ILE A 223 -14.46 -4.00 18.87
CA ILE A 223 -14.11 -5.43 18.94
C ILE A 223 -15.17 -6.19 19.76
N ASN A 224 -15.56 -5.65 20.92
CA ASN A 224 -16.60 -6.24 21.77
C ASN A 224 -17.97 -6.29 21.06
N ARG A 225 -18.40 -5.21 20.40
CA ARG A 225 -19.69 -5.15 19.67
C ARG A 225 -19.75 -6.12 18.50
N ARG A 226 -18.62 -6.35 17.82
CA ARG A 226 -18.49 -7.31 16.72
C ARG A 226 -18.48 -8.76 17.20
N GLY A 227 -18.42 -9.00 18.52
CA GLY A 227 -18.26 -10.34 19.08
C GLY A 227 -16.89 -10.95 18.78
N GLU A 228 -15.92 -10.13 18.39
CA GLU A 228 -14.56 -10.56 18.13
C GLU A 228 -13.82 -10.68 19.47
N ASN A 229 -13.18 -11.82 19.71
CA ASN A 229 -12.42 -12.03 20.94
C ASN A 229 -11.00 -11.47 20.74
N GLY A 230 -10.77 -10.23 21.15
CA GLY A 230 -9.47 -9.59 21.01
C GLY A 230 -9.23 -8.48 22.02
N VAL A 231 -7.95 -8.19 22.27
CA VAL A 231 -7.49 -7.12 23.13
C VAL A 231 -6.80 -6.06 22.29
N VAL A 232 -7.21 -4.81 22.46
CA VAL A 232 -6.62 -3.66 21.79
C VAL A 232 -5.49 -3.10 22.63
N GLN A 233 -4.33 -2.91 22.02
CA GLN A 233 -3.13 -2.38 22.64
C GLN A 233 -2.66 -1.14 21.87
N GLN A 234 -2.07 -0.17 22.57
CA GLN A 234 -1.34 0.91 21.88
C GLN A 234 -0.02 0.38 21.35
N VAL A 235 0.42 0.88 20.20
CA VAL A 235 1.76 0.60 19.70
C VAL A 235 2.76 1.48 20.44
N GLN A 236 3.73 0.85 21.11
CA GLN A 236 4.75 1.55 21.87
C GLN A 236 5.54 2.51 20.97
N GLY A 237 5.72 3.75 21.42
CA GLY A 237 6.43 4.79 20.67
C GLY A 237 5.63 5.46 19.55
N PHE A 238 4.42 4.97 19.25
CA PHE A 238 3.57 5.50 18.17
C PHE A 238 2.14 5.79 18.68
N PRO A 239 1.94 6.93 19.38
CA PRO A 239 0.61 7.34 19.85
C PRO A 239 -0.40 7.45 18.70
N GLY A 240 -1.68 7.17 19.00
CA GLY A 240 -2.74 7.10 17.98
C GLY A 240 -2.70 5.86 17.08
N HIS A 241 -1.74 4.96 17.30
CA HIS A 241 -1.64 3.68 16.62
C HIS A 241 -1.95 2.54 17.57
N TYR A 242 -2.68 1.56 17.06
CA TYR A 242 -3.21 0.45 17.84
C TYR A 242 -2.90 -0.88 17.19
N ARG A 243 -2.98 -1.93 17.99
CA ARG A 243 -2.87 -3.32 17.58
C ARG A 243 -3.97 -4.12 18.24
N VAL A 244 -4.68 -4.91 17.44
CA VAL A 244 -5.63 -5.90 17.96
C VAL A 244 -4.93 -7.24 18.02
N ARG A 245 -4.78 -7.80 19.23
CA ARG A 245 -4.35 -9.19 19.43
C ARG A 245 -5.59 -10.04 19.64
N TYR A 246 -5.88 -10.93 18.70
CA TYR A 246 -7.08 -11.78 18.77
C TYR A 246 -6.77 -13.02 19.59
N LYS A 247 -7.77 -13.59 20.25
CA LYS A 247 -7.61 -14.87 20.93
C LYS A 247 -7.60 -16.00 19.89
N ILE A 248 -6.60 -16.85 19.93
CA ILE A 248 -6.57 -18.09 19.14
C ILE A 248 -7.69 -19.01 19.64
N THR A 249 -8.62 -19.35 18.75
CA THR A 249 -9.78 -20.20 19.08
C THR A 249 -9.37 -21.64 19.34
N GLU A 250 -8.49 -22.17 18.49
CA GLU A 250 -7.92 -23.51 18.59
C GLU A 250 -6.48 -23.49 18.07
N TYR A 251 -5.58 -24.18 18.77
CA TYR A 251 -4.18 -24.35 18.35
C TYR A 251 -4.06 -25.45 17.29
N LYS A 252 -4.68 -25.22 16.14
CA LYS A 252 -4.64 -26.12 14.97
C LYS A 252 -3.23 -26.24 14.42
N LYS A 253 -2.97 -27.31 13.67
CA LYS A 253 -1.61 -27.60 13.24
C LYS A 253 -1.15 -26.60 12.17
N VAL A 254 0.05 -26.06 12.33
CA VAL A 254 0.73 -25.21 11.33
C VAL A 254 1.77 -26.05 10.60
N SER A 255 1.72 -26.11 9.27
CA SER A 255 2.79 -26.70 8.44
C SER A 255 3.67 -25.60 7.89
N ILE A 256 4.90 -25.51 8.42
CA ILE A 256 5.96 -24.62 7.92
C ILE A 256 6.61 -25.31 6.72
N ILE A 257 6.54 -24.68 5.56
CA ILE A 257 7.00 -25.21 4.28
C ILE A 257 8.24 -24.44 3.85
N ILE A 258 9.34 -25.17 3.63
CA ILE A 258 10.65 -24.60 3.28
C ILE A 258 11.21 -25.33 2.06
N PRO A 259 11.21 -24.73 0.86
CA PRO A 259 12.02 -25.21 -0.25
C PRO A 259 13.50 -24.90 -0.01
N THR A 260 14.40 -25.82 -0.35
CA THR A 260 15.84 -25.61 -0.21
C THR A 260 16.63 -26.25 -1.34
N ARG A 261 17.81 -25.71 -1.61
CA ARG A 261 18.86 -26.33 -2.42
C ARG A 261 20.21 -25.79 -1.92
N ASP A 262 21.05 -26.69 -1.44
CA ASP A 262 22.37 -26.38 -0.86
C ASP A 262 22.32 -25.34 0.28
N LEU A 263 23.49 -24.77 0.62
CA LEU A 263 23.68 -23.73 1.65
C LEU A 263 23.30 -24.18 3.06
N GLY A 264 23.89 -25.31 3.46
CA GLY A 264 23.57 -25.98 4.72
C GLY A 264 23.69 -25.07 5.95
N GLU A 265 24.65 -24.13 5.97
CA GLU A 265 24.83 -23.19 7.10
C GLU A 265 23.65 -22.24 7.26
N ILE A 266 23.12 -21.75 6.13
CA ILE A 266 21.96 -20.85 6.11
C ILE A 266 20.71 -21.62 6.53
N LEU A 267 20.52 -22.83 5.98
CA LEU A 267 19.43 -23.70 6.35
C LEU A 267 19.46 -24.09 7.83
N ASP A 268 20.63 -24.43 8.38
CA ASP A 268 20.78 -24.85 9.78
C ASP A 268 20.36 -23.71 10.73
N ARG A 269 20.75 -22.47 10.42
CA ARG A 269 20.34 -21.28 11.17
C ARG A 269 18.85 -21.00 11.08
N CYS A 270 18.24 -21.16 9.89
CA CYS A 270 16.80 -21.03 9.73
C CYS A 270 16.06 -22.04 10.62
N LEU A 271 16.39 -23.33 10.50
CA LEU A 271 15.80 -24.40 11.30
C LEU A 271 16.05 -24.20 12.80
N GLU A 272 17.27 -23.83 13.20
CA GLU A 272 17.59 -23.55 14.59
C GLU A 272 16.72 -22.42 15.15
N SER A 273 16.57 -21.31 14.42
CA SER A 273 15.74 -20.20 14.85
C SER A 273 14.27 -20.59 15.03
N ILE A 274 13.72 -21.42 14.13
CA ILE A 274 12.34 -21.92 14.22
C ILE A 274 12.18 -22.78 15.47
N PHE A 275 13.00 -23.81 15.64
CA PHE A 275 12.82 -24.78 16.73
C PHE A 275 13.17 -24.23 18.11
N THR A 276 14.06 -23.22 18.20
CA THR A 276 14.50 -22.66 19.48
C THR A 276 13.70 -21.43 19.92
N LYS A 277 13.14 -20.64 19.00
CA LYS A 277 12.46 -19.37 19.33
C LYS A 277 10.94 -19.45 19.28
N SER A 278 10.35 -20.36 18.48
CA SER A 278 8.89 -20.42 18.30
C SER A 278 8.18 -20.95 19.54
N THR A 279 7.13 -20.26 19.98
CA THR A 279 6.33 -20.67 21.16
C THR A 279 5.05 -21.43 20.82
N TYR A 280 4.61 -21.42 19.56
CA TYR A 280 3.39 -22.10 19.15
C TYR A 280 3.49 -23.61 19.39
N PRO A 281 2.49 -24.24 20.02
CA PRO A 281 2.62 -25.62 20.48
C PRO A 281 2.49 -26.66 19.37
N ASN A 282 1.73 -26.37 18.30
CA ASN A 282 1.30 -27.37 17.33
C ASN A 282 1.75 -27.03 15.90
N TYR A 283 3.02 -27.28 15.59
CA TYR A 283 3.55 -27.10 14.24
C TYR A 283 4.38 -28.31 13.77
N GLU A 284 4.56 -28.39 12.46
CA GLU A 284 5.55 -29.24 11.79
C GLU A 284 6.33 -28.42 10.78
N VAL A 285 7.54 -28.85 10.45
CA VAL A 285 8.41 -28.29 9.42
C VAL A 285 8.59 -29.31 8.32
N ILE A 286 8.30 -28.90 7.09
CA ILE A 286 8.38 -29.69 5.87
C ILE A 286 9.39 -29.02 4.95
N LEU A 287 10.57 -29.62 4.90
CA LEU A 287 11.64 -29.22 4.00
C LEU A 287 11.47 -29.94 2.65
N ILE A 288 11.49 -29.20 1.54
CA ILE A 288 11.57 -29.77 0.19
C ILE A 288 12.98 -29.57 -0.33
N ASP A 289 13.74 -30.65 -0.41
CA ASP A 289 15.08 -30.66 -0.97
C ASP A 289 15.00 -30.77 -2.51
N ASN A 290 15.30 -29.66 -3.18
CA ASN A 290 15.32 -29.55 -4.64
C ASN A 290 16.70 -29.92 -5.23
N GLY A 291 17.14 -31.14 -4.91
CA GLY A 291 18.39 -31.69 -5.44
C GLY A 291 19.65 -31.03 -4.89
N SER A 292 19.74 -30.84 -3.58
CA SER A 292 21.00 -30.43 -2.94
C SER A 292 22.11 -31.45 -3.25
N VAL A 293 23.31 -30.94 -3.47
CA VAL A 293 24.53 -31.72 -3.76
C VAL A 293 25.62 -31.50 -2.70
N GLU A 294 25.47 -30.47 -1.86
CA GLU A 294 26.42 -30.16 -0.80
C GLU A 294 26.32 -31.17 0.35
N ASP A 295 27.44 -31.88 0.63
CA ASP A 295 27.56 -32.82 1.76
C ASP A 295 27.12 -32.21 3.10
N TYR A 296 27.44 -30.94 3.32
CA TYR A 296 27.08 -30.25 4.55
C TYR A 296 25.56 -30.05 4.67
N THR A 297 24.87 -29.72 3.59
CA THR A 297 23.40 -29.64 3.56
C THR A 297 22.77 -30.98 3.92
N HIS A 298 23.26 -32.09 3.37
CA HIS A 298 22.78 -33.42 3.75
C HIS A 298 23.01 -33.75 5.24
N LYS A 299 24.16 -33.35 5.81
CA LYS A 299 24.42 -33.50 7.25
C LYS A 299 23.44 -32.69 8.11
N VAL A 300 23.12 -31.46 7.72
CA VAL A 300 22.13 -30.61 8.39
C VAL A 300 20.74 -31.26 8.34
N ILE A 301 20.32 -31.76 7.19
CA ILE A 301 19.03 -32.47 7.06
C ILE A 301 18.98 -33.70 7.96
N ALA A 302 20.05 -34.50 8.00
CA ALA A 302 20.13 -35.68 8.87
C ALA A 302 20.06 -35.30 10.36
N LYS A 303 20.82 -34.27 10.77
CA LYS A 303 20.81 -33.71 12.13
C LYS A 303 19.39 -33.36 12.59
N TRP A 304 18.62 -32.64 11.77
CA TRP A 304 17.26 -32.22 12.15
C TRP A 304 16.22 -33.34 12.08
N LYS A 305 16.39 -34.31 11.16
CA LYS A 305 15.56 -35.54 11.16
C LYS A 305 15.70 -36.32 12.47
N GLU A 306 16.91 -36.38 13.04
CA GLU A 306 17.16 -37.04 14.31
C GLU A 306 16.65 -36.19 15.49
N LYS A 307 17.01 -34.90 15.53
CA LYS A 307 16.72 -34.00 16.65
C LYS A 307 15.23 -33.71 16.82
N GLU A 308 14.49 -33.53 15.72
CA GLU A 308 13.07 -33.14 15.72
C GLU A 308 12.21 -34.17 14.98
N TYR A 309 12.50 -35.47 15.15
CA TYR A 309 11.87 -36.57 14.38
C TYR A 309 10.33 -36.57 14.36
N SER A 310 9.68 -36.00 15.38
CA SER A 310 8.21 -35.94 15.49
C SER A 310 7.58 -34.77 14.74
N ARG A 311 8.36 -33.74 14.40
CA ARG A 311 7.89 -32.48 13.81
C ARG A 311 8.68 -32.01 12.60
N PHE A 312 9.81 -32.63 12.25
CA PHE A 312 10.59 -32.31 11.04
C PHE A 312 10.49 -33.44 10.01
N LYS A 313 10.12 -33.09 8.79
CA LYS A 313 10.11 -33.99 7.63
C LYS A 313 10.86 -33.32 6.48
N CYS A 314 11.69 -34.08 5.78
CA CYS A 314 12.28 -33.63 4.52
C CYS A 314 11.86 -34.57 3.39
N CYS A 315 11.35 -33.99 2.30
CA CYS A 315 10.96 -34.69 1.08
C CYS A 315 11.87 -34.24 -0.06
N GLN A 316 12.26 -35.15 -0.94
CA GLN A 316 13.06 -34.82 -2.11
C GLN A 316 12.14 -34.55 -3.32
N LEU A 317 12.46 -33.53 -4.10
CA LEU A 317 11.85 -33.26 -5.39
C LEU A 317 12.89 -32.59 -6.29
N ASP A 318 13.69 -33.39 -6.98
CA ASP A 318 14.76 -32.93 -7.87
C ASP A 318 14.20 -32.57 -9.24
N ILE A 319 13.88 -31.29 -9.43
CA ILE A 319 13.32 -30.75 -10.68
C ILE A 319 14.01 -29.41 -11.02
N PRO A 320 13.92 -28.93 -12.28
CA PRO A 320 14.27 -27.54 -12.57
C PRO A 320 13.55 -26.58 -11.62
N PHE A 321 14.28 -25.59 -11.10
CA PHE A 321 13.76 -24.72 -10.05
C PHE A 321 12.44 -24.07 -10.47
N ASN A 322 11.42 -24.28 -9.65
CA ASN A 322 10.12 -23.66 -9.78
C ASN A 322 9.52 -23.55 -8.39
N TYR A 323 9.55 -22.35 -7.82
CA TYR A 323 9.12 -22.08 -6.46
C TYR A 323 7.68 -22.54 -6.22
N SER A 324 6.79 -22.22 -7.16
CA SER A 324 5.37 -22.59 -7.11
C SER A 324 5.17 -24.10 -7.07
N LYS A 325 5.85 -24.87 -7.93
CA LYS A 325 5.78 -26.34 -7.95
C LYS A 325 6.27 -26.97 -6.66
N LEU A 326 7.40 -26.49 -6.13
CA LEU A 326 7.98 -27.00 -4.88
C LEU A 326 7.01 -26.80 -3.71
N ASN A 327 6.42 -25.61 -3.61
CA ASN A 327 5.45 -25.30 -2.55
C ASN A 327 4.13 -26.05 -2.73
N ASN A 328 3.57 -26.13 -3.94
CA ASN A 328 2.37 -26.93 -4.21
C ASN A 328 2.57 -28.41 -3.84
N TYR A 329 3.73 -28.98 -4.19
CA TYR A 329 4.09 -30.33 -3.77
C TYR A 329 4.21 -30.44 -2.24
N ALA A 330 4.84 -29.48 -1.57
CA ALA A 330 4.94 -29.46 -0.12
C ALA A 330 3.58 -29.46 0.58
N VAL A 331 2.61 -28.71 0.06
CA VAL A 331 1.24 -28.68 0.59
C VAL A 331 0.60 -30.07 0.51
N SER A 332 0.84 -30.84 -0.56
CA SER A 332 0.37 -32.24 -0.65
C SER A 332 0.96 -33.16 0.43
N GLN A 333 2.11 -32.79 1.00
CA GLN A 333 2.80 -33.52 2.05
C GLN A 333 2.42 -33.04 3.46
N ALA A 334 1.74 -31.89 3.55
CA ALA A 334 1.43 -31.20 4.78
C ALA A 334 0.20 -31.76 5.49
N LYS A 335 0.16 -31.65 6.83
CA LYS A 335 -1.00 -32.04 7.66
C LYS A 335 -1.67 -30.87 8.39
N GLY A 336 -1.05 -29.69 8.39
CA GLY A 336 -1.54 -28.48 9.07
C GLY A 336 -2.74 -27.82 8.41
N ASP A 337 -3.68 -27.37 9.22
CA ASP A 337 -4.81 -26.52 8.81
C ASP A 337 -4.35 -25.13 8.36
N TYR A 338 -3.21 -24.67 8.88
CA TYR A 338 -2.51 -23.48 8.42
C TYR A 338 -1.26 -23.87 7.64
N LEU A 339 -1.04 -23.21 6.52
CA LEU A 339 0.16 -23.33 5.70
C LEU A 339 0.99 -22.07 5.91
N LEU A 340 2.27 -22.24 6.26
CA LEU A 340 3.23 -21.16 6.43
C LEU A 340 4.39 -21.38 5.46
N PHE A 341 4.43 -20.59 4.39
CA PHE A 341 5.52 -20.60 3.42
C PHE A 341 6.68 -19.74 3.93
N LEU A 342 7.89 -20.29 3.93
CA LEU A 342 9.06 -19.65 4.49
C LEU A 342 10.29 -19.96 3.65
N ASN A 343 11.12 -18.95 3.37
CA ASN A 343 12.39 -19.18 2.69
C ASN A 343 13.44 -19.81 3.62
N ASN A 344 14.36 -20.59 3.04
CA ASN A 344 15.42 -21.27 3.79
C ASN A 344 16.48 -20.34 4.39
N ASP A 345 16.51 -19.07 3.98
CA ASP A 345 17.44 -18.02 4.41
C ASP A 345 16.80 -16.97 5.32
N THR A 346 15.73 -17.35 6.02
CA THR A 346 15.12 -16.56 7.09
C THR A 346 15.70 -16.88 8.46
N GLU A 347 15.56 -15.94 9.39
CA GLU A 347 15.88 -16.15 10.80
C GLU A 347 14.83 -15.49 11.69
N VAL A 348 14.18 -16.28 12.55
CA VAL A 348 13.12 -15.79 13.44
C VAL A 348 13.68 -14.82 14.49
N ILE A 349 13.03 -13.70 14.73
CA ILE A 349 13.34 -12.77 15.83
C ILE A 349 12.22 -12.79 16.88
N THR A 350 10.97 -12.58 16.45
CA THR A 350 9.79 -12.56 17.33
C THR A 350 9.38 -13.98 17.74
N SER A 351 9.34 -14.28 19.05
CA SER A 351 9.05 -15.65 19.55
C SER A 351 7.61 -16.11 19.33
N ASP A 352 6.62 -15.22 19.47
CA ASP A 352 5.19 -15.50 19.28
C ASP A 352 4.72 -15.28 17.84
N TRP A 353 5.64 -15.35 16.86
CA TRP A 353 5.36 -15.03 15.47
C TRP A 353 4.25 -15.89 14.84
N ILE A 354 4.26 -17.20 15.10
CA ILE A 354 3.25 -18.12 14.58
C ILE A 354 1.89 -17.82 15.21
N GLU A 355 1.84 -17.58 16.54
CA GLU A 355 0.63 -17.16 17.24
C GLU A 355 0.04 -15.91 16.59
N ALA A 356 0.84 -14.84 16.48
CA ALA A 356 0.41 -13.57 15.90
C ALA A 356 -0.14 -13.72 14.47
N MET A 357 0.46 -14.59 13.66
CA MET A 357 -0.04 -14.89 12.32
C MET A 357 -1.34 -15.71 12.36
N VAL A 358 -1.46 -16.72 13.23
CA VAL A 358 -2.67 -17.54 13.40
C VAL A 358 -3.85 -16.70 13.91
N GLU A 359 -3.61 -15.75 14.84
CA GLU A 359 -4.62 -14.83 15.34
C GLU A 359 -5.39 -14.11 14.22
N GLN A 360 -4.68 -13.77 13.15
CA GLN A 360 -5.22 -13.09 11.98
C GLN A 360 -5.70 -14.09 10.93
N ALA A 361 -4.91 -15.13 10.65
CA ALA A 361 -5.22 -16.14 9.63
C ALA A 361 -6.44 -16.99 9.99
N GLN A 362 -6.86 -17.07 11.25
CA GLN A 362 -8.13 -17.75 11.61
C GLN A 362 -9.37 -16.96 11.19
N ARG A 363 -9.25 -15.64 10.97
CA ARG A 363 -10.40 -14.77 10.68
C ARG A 363 -10.93 -15.07 9.28
N PRO A 364 -12.23 -15.38 9.10
CA PRO A 364 -12.77 -15.84 7.81
C PRO A 364 -12.54 -14.87 6.63
N SER A 365 -12.46 -13.57 6.90
CA SER A 365 -12.24 -12.53 5.89
C SER A 365 -10.76 -12.36 5.46
N ILE A 366 -9.83 -13.07 6.10
CA ILE A 366 -8.39 -12.95 5.82
C ILE A 366 -7.92 -14.10 4.93
N GLY A 367 -7.14 -13.79 3.90
CA GLY A 367 -6.61 -14.76 2.93
C GLY A 367 -5.15 -15.11 3.22
N ALA A 368 -4.29 -14.10 3.27
CA ALA A 368 -2.87 -14.23 3.59
C ALA A 368 -2.42 -13.25 4.69
N VAL A 369 -1.43 -13.68 5.47
CA VAL A 369 -0.79 -12.90 6.52
C VAL A 369 0.71 -12.93 6.31
N GLY A 370 1.35 -11.76 6.22
CA GLY A 370 2.79 -11.59 6.09
C GLY A 370 3.37 -10.78 7.26
N THR A 371 4.69 -10.68 7.29
CA THR A 371 5.46 -10.15 8.44
C THR A 371 6.37 -9.01 8.01
N LEU A 372 6.99 -8.32 8.97
CA LEU A 372 8.13 -7.45 8.70
C LEU A 372 9.37 -8.32 8.46
N LEU A 373 10.02 -8.11 7.32
CA LEU A 373 11.32 -8.72 7.03
C LEU A 373 12.40 -7.65 7.02
N LEU A 374 13.50 -7.93 7.70
CA LEU A 374 14.69 -7.09 7.76
C LEU A 374 15.83 -7.73 6.99
N TYR A 375 16.67 -6.90 6.40
CA TYR A 375 18.02 -7.30 6.00
C TYR A 375 18.92 -7.48 7.24
N PRO A 376 20.06 -8.18 7.11
CA PRO A 376 21.00 -8.39 8.22
C PRO A 376 21.62 -7.10 8.80
N ASP A 377 21.47 -5.95 8.14
CA ASP A 377 21.91 -4.63 8.59
C ASP A 377 20.81 -3.82 9.27
N ASP A 378 19.72 -4.48 9.68
CA ASP A 378 18.53 -3.90 10.34
C ASP A 378 17.74 -2.89 9.48
N THR A 379 18.02 -2.84 8.17
CA THR A 379 17.17 -2.12 7.23
C THR A 379 16.00 -2.98 6.77
N ILE A 380 14.90 -2.34 6.37
CA ILE A 380 13.67 -3.01 5.98
C ILE A 380 13.83 -3.64 4.60
N GLN A 381 13.45 -4.91 4.51
CA GLN A 381 13.38 -5.67 3.26
C GLN A 381 11.94 -5.74 2.75
N HIS A 382 10.98 -5.92 3.66
CA HIS A 382 9.55 -5.98 3.34
C HIS A 382 8.68 -5.32 4.42
N GLY A 383 8.03 -4.22 4.06
CA GLY A 383 6.98 -3.54 4.86
C GLY A 383 5.56 -3.67 4.28
N GLY A 384 5.31 -4.72 3.47
CA GLY A 384 4.15 -4.86 2.57
C GLY A 384 4.54 -4.83 1.08
N VAL A 385 3.66 -5.28 0.19
CA VAL A 385 3.87 -5.20 -1.28
C VAL A 385 2.87 -4.23 -1.89
N VAL A 386 3.38 -3.24 -2.63
CA VAL A 386 2.57 -2.28 -3.41
C VAL A 386 2.48 -2.78 -4.84
N ILE A 387 1.27 -2.92 -5.37
CA ILE A 387 1.01 -3.35 -6.75
C ILE A 387 1.16 -2.14 -7.69
N GLY A 388 1.69 -2.37 -8.89
CA GLY A 388 2.07 -1.34 -9.86
C GLY A 388 3.42 -0.67 -9.58
N MET A 389 3.96 -0.80 -8.36
CA MET A 389 5.30 -0.29 -8.02
C MET A 389 6.36 -1.06 -8.82
N ARG A 390 7.27 -0.33 -9.46
CA ARG A 390 8.23 -0.91 -10.43
C ARG A 390 7.55 -1.85 -11.43
N ASP A 391 6.50 -1.37 -12.09
CA ASP A 391 5.73 -2.00 -13.18
C ASP A 391 4.77 -3.14 -12.83
N VAL A 392 5.03 -3.92 -11.78
CA VAL A 392 4.15 -5.03 -11.40
C VAL A 392 3.87 -4.99 -9.91
N ALA A 393 4.92 -5.09 -9.10
CA ALA A 393 4.84 -5.06 -7.66
C ALA A 393 6.24 -4.90 -7.06
N ALA A 394 6.35 -4.22 -5.92
CA ALA A 394 7.59 -4.13 -5.15
C ALA A 394 7.32 -4.01 -3.65
N HIS A 395 8.35 -4.32 -2.85
CA HIS A 395 8.31 -4.17 -1.41
C HIS A 395 8.31 -2.69 -1.01
N SER A 396 7.40 -2.32 -0.10
CA SER A 396 7.34 -0.98 0.44
C SER A 396 8.42 -0.74 1.49
N HIS A 397 8.87 0.51 1.63
CA HIS A 397 9.85 0.97 2.61
C HIS A 397 11.20 0.22 2.58
N GLN A 398 11.56 -0.38 1.44
CA GLN A 398 12.84 -1.05 1.30
C GLN A 398 13.99 -0.09 1.63
N TYR A 399 14.95 -0.56 2.44
CA TYR A 399 16.13 0.15 2.95
C TYR A 399 15.89 1.21 4.02
N PHE A 400 14.65 1.36 4.51
CA PHE A 400 14.37 2.22 5.66
C PHE A 400 14.90 1.57 6.94
N GLU A 401 15.25 2.35 7.95
CA GLU A 401 15.61 1.79 9.26
C GLU A 401 14.37 1.20 9.94
N ALA A 402 14.52 0.05 10.60
CA ALA A 402 13.40 -0.67 11.22
C ALA A 402 12.63 0.12 12.30
N ASN A 403 13.25 1.14 12.91
CA ASN A 403 12.63 1.96 13.96
C ASN A 403 11.85 3.17 13.41
N GLN A 404 11.90 3.44 12.11
CA GLN A 404 11.18 4.56 11.52
C GLN A 404 9.68 4.26 11.42
N PRO A 405 8.80 5.25 11.65
CA PRO A 405 7.36 5.06 11.48
C PRO A 405 6.95 4.70 10.04
N GLY A 406 7.74 5.12 9.05
CA GLY A 406 7.33 5.14 7.65
C GLY A 406 6.21 6.13 7.38
N TYR A 407 5.56 5.98 6.23
CA TYR A 407 4.46 6.84 5.82
C TYR A 407 3.28 6.77 6.80
N TYR A 408 3.02 7.84 7.56
CA TYR A 408 1.95 7.92 8.57
C TYR A 408 1.87 6.69 9.51
N GLY A 409 3.04 6.13 9.89
CA GLY A 409 3.13 4.99 10.80
C GLY A 409 2.91 3.61 10.15
N GLN A 410 3.00 3.49 8.82
CA GLN A 410 2.69 2.26 8.08
C GLN A 410 3.64 1.09 8.37
N ILE A 411 4.88 1.38 8.74
CA ILE A 411 5.83 0.34 9.16
C ILE A 411 5.53 -0.14 10.57
N ALA A 412 5.01 0.75 11.43
CA ALA A 412 4.78 0.49 12.85
C ALA A 412 3.49 -0.28 13.17
N SER A 413 2.58 -0.45 12.20
CA SER A 413 1.24 -1.00 12.47
C SER A 413 0.82 -2.12 11.51
N THR A 414 -0.31 -2.77 11.83
CA THR A 414 -0.92 -3.77 10.94
C THR A 414 -1.66 -3.08 9.81
N ASN A 415 -1.42 -3.52 8.56
CA ASN A 415 -2.02 -2.88 7.39
C ASN A 415 -2.57 -3.92 6.41
N ASN A 416 -3.67 -3.57 5.76
CA ASN A 416 -4.07 -4.19 4.51
C ASN A 416 -3.06 -3.83 3.43
N TYR A 417 -2.68 -4.84 2.66
CA TYR A 417 -1.99 -4.71 1.38
C TYR A 417 -2.65 -5.67 0.40
N LEU A 418 -2.52 -5.41 -0.90
CA LEU A 418 -3.00 -6.39 -1.86
C LEU A 418 -2.16 -7.66 -1.86
N ALA A 419 -0.87 -7.58 -1.55
CA ALA A 419 0.00 -8.73 -1.46
C ALA A 419 1.01 -8.64 -0.30
N VAL A 420 1.46 -9.80 0.14
CA VAL A 420 2.58 -10.00 1.06
C VAL A 420 3.49 -11.08 0.48
N THR A 421 4.75 -11.13 0.90
CA THR A 421 5.71 -12.05 0.29
C THR A 421 5.71 -13.44 0.90
N ALA A 422 5.89 -14.47 0.06
CA ALA A 422 6.05 -15.85 0.52
C ALA A 422 7.43 -16.16 1.13
N ALA A 423 8.32 -15.17 1.28
CA ALA A 423 9.47 -15.30 2.16
C ALA A 423 9.04 -15.56 3.62
N CYS A 424 7.87 -15.06 4.04
CA CYS A 424 7.13 -15.50 5.23
C CYS A 424 5.63 -15.17 5.06
N LEU A 425 4.83 -16.16 4.67
CA LEU A 425 3.39 -16.02 4.40
C LEU A 425 2.60 -17.14 5.04
N MET A 426 1.58 -16.80 5.83
CA MET A 426 0.62 -17.76 6.36
C MET A 426 -0.76 -17.62 5.71
N CYS A 427 -1.40 -18.75 5.42
CA CYS A 427 -2.80 -18.83 5.02
C CYS A 427 -3.48 -20.08 5.58
N ARG A 428 -4.81 -20.13 5.51
CA ARG A 428 -5.55 -21.38 5.78
C ARG A 428 -5.39 -22.33 4.59
N ARG A 429 -5.19 -23.62 4.85
CA ARG A 429 -5.12 -24.66 3.81
C ARG A 429 -6.34 -24.62 2.89
N GLU A 430 -7.54 -24.61 3.47
CA GLU A 430 -8.80 -24.59 2.72
C GLU A 430 -8.92 -23.38 1.78
N VAL A 431 -8.25 -22.27 2.10
CA VAL A 431 -8.22 -21.05 1.29
C VAL A 431 -7.21 -21.19 0.17
N PHE A 432 -6.03 -21.72 0.47
CA PHE A 432 -4.99 -22.02 -0.53
C PHE A 432 -5.52 -22.97 -1.61
N GLU A 433 -6.15 -24.08 -1.20
CA GLU A 433 -6.72 -25.07 -2.11
C GLU A 433 -7.87 -24.49 -2.93
N ARG A 434 -8.73 -23.66 -2.33
CA ARG A 434 -9.87 -23.02 -3.00
C ARG A 434 -9.45 -22.13 -4.17
N VAL A 435 -8.32 -21.45 -4.07
CA VAL A 435 -7.80 -20.58 -5.17
C VAL A 435 -6.86 -21.31 -6.11
N GLY A 436 -6.65 -22.63 -5.93
CA GLY A 436 -5.79 -23.44 -6.78
C GLY A 436 -4.29 -23.29 -6.50
N GLY A 437 -3.90 -22.77 -5.33
CA GLY A 437 -2.51 -22.62 -4.92
C GLY A 437 -1.68 -21.66 -5.77
N PHE A 438 -0.36 -21.84 -5.74
CA PHE A 438 0.58 -21.06 -6.54
C PHE A 438 0.52 -21.44 -8.02
N ASP A 439 0.60 -20.45 -8.91
CA ASP A 439 0.65 -20.72 -10.35
C ASP A 439 2.05 -21.19 -10.76
N GLU A 440 2.13 -22.40 -11.28
CA GLU A 440 3.37 -23.03 -11.71
C GLU A 440 4.01 -22.39 -12.96
N GLN A 441 3.30 -21.49 -13.65
CA GLN A 441 3.87 -20.63 -14.70
C GLN A 441 4.74 -19.50 -14.13
N LEU A 442 4.54 -19.15 -12.85
CA LEU A 442 5.36 -18.19 -12.10
C LEU A 442 6.39 -18.97 -11.30
N ALA A 443 7.48 -19.37 -11.95
CA ALA A 443 8.53 -20.20 -11.38
C ALA A 443 9.46 -19.42 -10.45
N ILE A 444 9.70 -18.14 -10.72
CA ILE A 444 10.76 -17.34 -10.09
C ILE A 444 10.18 -16.17 -9.29
N ALA A 445 9.42 -15.29 -9.93
CA ALA A 445 8.92 -14.04 -9.37
C ALA A 445 7.38 -14.01 -9.36
N TYR A 446 6.83 -13.11 -8.55
CA TYR A 446 5.40 -12.78 -8.47
C TYR A 446 4.42 -13.92 -8.14
N ASN A 447 4.90 -15.13 -7.84
CA ASN A 447 4.05 -16.26 -7.44
C ASN A 447 3.21 -15.93 -6.19
N ASP A 448 3.81 -15.26 -5.21
CA ASP A 448 3.18 -14.78 -3.99
C ASP A 448 2.19 -13.64 -4.26
N VAL A 449 2.55 -12.72 -5.15
CA VAL A 449 1.68 -11.64 -5.61
C VAL A 449 0.44 -12.18 -6.32
N ASP A 450 0.61 -13.07 -7.31
CA ASP A 450 -0.50 -13.73 -8.01
C ASP A 450 -1.41 -14.49 -7.05
N PHE A 451 -0.84 -15.26 -6.12
CA PHE A 451 -1.60 -15.94 -5.07
C PHE A 451 -2.43 -14.96 -4.24
N CYS A 452 -1.82 -13.88 -3.74
CA CYS A 452 -2.51 -12.85 -2.97
C CYS A 452 -3.64 -12.17 -3.77
N LEU A 453 -3.45 -11.93 -5.07
CA LEU A 453 -4.47 -11.34 -5.95
C LEU A 453 -5.63 -12.31 -6.25
N LYS A 454 -5.37 -13.62 -6.36
CA LYS A 454 -6.44 -14.64 -6.43
C LYS A 454 -7.29 -14.65 -5.15
N LEU A 455 -6.67 -14.48 -3.99
CA LEU A 455 -7.38 -14.37 -2.71
C LEU A 455 -8.34 -13.18 -2.70
N LEU A 456 -7.87 -12.02 -3.16
CA LEU A 456 -8.69 -10.81 -3.28
C LEU A 456 -9.88 -10.99 -4.22
N GLN A 457 -9.70 -11.68 -5.36
CA GLN A 457 -10.81 -11.99 -6.26
C GLN A 457 -11.90 -12.85 -5.60
N GLN A 458 -11.56 -13.64 -4.58
CA GLN A 458 -12.52 -14.42 -3.79
C GLN A 458 -13.08 -13.65 -2.58
N GLY A 459 -12.78 -12.35 -2.45
CA GLY A 459 -13.28 -11.50 -1.37
C GLY A 459 -12.48 -11.57 -0.06
N TYR A 460 -11.32 -12.22 -0.06
CA TYR A 460 -10.41 -12.19 1.09
C TYR A 460 -9.56 -10.92 1.12
N ARG A 461 -9.02 -10.59 2.29
CA ARG A 461 -8.05 -9.50 2.48
C ARG A 461 -6.71 -10.06 2.92
N ASN A 462 -5.61 -9.40 2.54
CA ASN A 462 -4.28 -9.77 2.97
C ASN A 462 -3.76 -8.76 4.00
N LEU A 463 -2.95 -9.23 4.95
CA LEU A 463 -2.47 -8.44 6.08
C LEU A 463 -0.96 -8.51 6.23
N TYR A 464 -0.36 -7.36 6.51
CA TYR A 464 1.02 -7.22 6.95
C TYR A 464 1.06 -6.96 8.46
N LEU A 465 1.91 -7.69 9.19
CA LEU A 465 2.11 -7.54 10.63
C LEU A 465 3.46 -6.90 10.96
N SER A 466 3.43 -5.64 11.40
CA SER A 466 4.64 -4.86 11.76
C SER A 466 5.48 -5.41 12.91
N HIS A 467 4.88 -6.23 13.77
CA HIS A 467 5.49 -6.67 15.04
C HIS A 467 6.02 -8.08 15.00
N VAL A 468 5.74 -8.79 13.91
CA VAL A 468 6.32 -10.09 13.63
C VAL A 468 7.53 -9.81 12.76
N ILE A 469 8.72 -10.00 13.32
CA ILE A 469 9.99 -9.63 12.69
C ILE A 469 10.83 -10.87 12.47
N LEU A 470 11.35 -11.00 11.25
CA LEU A 470 12.35 -12.00 10.87
C LEU A 470 13.45 -11.30 10.07
N TYR A 471 14.68 -11.80 10.14
CA TYR A 471 15.67 -11.48 9.12
C TYR A 471 15.42 -12.32 7.86
N HIS A 472 15.72 -11.76 6.70
CA HIS A 472 15.80 -12.45 5.43
C HIS A 472 17.16 -12.13 4.81
N HIS A 473 18.04 -13.14 4.71
CA HIS A 473 19.42 -12.99 4.25
C HIS A 473 19.54 -12.92 2.72
N GLU A 474 18.54 -12.31 2.07
CA GLU A 474 18.15 -12.34 0.65
C GLU A 474 19.25 -12.66 -0.39
N SER A 475 18.86 -13.42 -1.42
CA SER A 475 19.64 -13.69 -2.64
C SER A 475 20.98 -14.42 -2.41
N LYS A 476 21.25 -14.94 -1.21
CA LYS A 476 22.40 -15.81 -0.96
C LYS A 476 22.29 -17.17 -1.63
N SER A 477 21.07 -17.69 -1.80
CA SER A 477 20.80 -18.98 -2.48
C SER A 477 20.57 -18.86 -3.98
N ARG A 478 20.02 -17.73 -4.45
CA ARG A 478 19.59 -17.56 -5.85
C ARG A 478 20.57 -16.72 -6.71
N GLY A 479 21.30 -15.78 -6.12
CA GLY A 479 22.00 -14.73 -6.85
C GLY A 479 21.05 -13.70 -7.50
N PHE A 480 21.62 -12.69 -8.15
CA PHE A 480 20.86 -11.64 -8.85
C PHE A 480 20.38 -12.12 -10.23
N GLU A 481 19.50 -11.35 -10.88
CA GLU A 481 19.07 -11.55 -12.28
C GLU A 481 20.17 -11.10 -13.25
N ASP A 482 21.30 -11.79 -13.22
CA ASP A 482 22.54 -11.40 -13.88
C ASP A 482 22.80 -12.10 -15.21
N THR A 483 21.96 -13.08 -15.59
CA THR A 483 22.07 -13.78 -16.88
C THR A 483 20.90 -13.47 -17.82
N PRO A 484 21.12 -13.51 -19.14
CA PRO A 484 20.06 -13.27 -20.13
C PRO A 484 18.87 -14.24 -20.01
N GLU A 485 19.11 -15.49 -19.61
CA GLU A 485 18.07 -16.50 -19.43
C GLU A 485 17.17 -16.17 -18.23
N LYS A 486 17.77 -15.74 -17.11
CA LYS A 486 17.02 -15.30 -15.92
C LYS A 486 16.18 -14.07 -16.24
N LEU A 487 16.76 -13.10 -16.96
CA LEU A 487 16.06 -11.90 -17.38
C LEU A 487 14.91 -12.20 -18.35
N HIS A 488 15.10 -13.13 -19.29
CA HIS A 488 14.06 -13.55 -20.21
C HIS A 488 12.86 -14.17 -19.47
N CYS A 489 13.10 -15.13 -18.58
CA CYS A 489 12.06 -15.76 -17.78
C CYS A 489 11.32 -14.74 -16.90
N TYR A 490 12.05 -13.83 -16.26
CA TYR A 490 11.46 -12.74 -15.49
C TYR A 490 10.55 -11.83 -16.36
N MET A 491 10.95 -11.50 -17.59
CA MET A 491 10.12 -10.70 -18.51
C MET A 491 8.84 -11.43 -18.97
N GLU A 492 8.87 -12.76 -19.11
CA GLU A 492 7.68 -13.56 -19.40
C GLU A 492 6.68 -13.50 -18.22
N GLU A 493 7.17 -13.64 -16.99
CA GLU A 493 6.34 -13.53 -15.77
C GLU A 493 5.78 -12.11 -15.58
N VAL A 494 6.58 -11.07 -15.85
CA VAL A 494 6.11 -9.66 -15.89
C VAL A 494 4.96 -9.51 -16.89
N THR A 495 5.10 -10.09 -18.08
CA THR A 495 4.08 -10.03 -19.12
C THR A 495 2.80 -10.72 -18.68
N LEU A 496 2.92 -11.92 -18.10
CA LEU A 496 1.78 -12.68 -17.57
C LEU A 496 1.03 -11.89 -16.48
N MET A 497 1.77 -11.29 -15.53
CA MET A 497 1.19 -10.48 -14.46
C MET A 497 0.47 -9.24 -15.02
N LYS A 498 1.10 -8.51 -15.96
CA LYS A 498 0.49 -7.34 -16.60
C LYS A 498 -0.77 -7.70 -17.38
N GLN A 499 -0.82 -8.86 -18.03
CA GLN A 499 -2.01 -9.31 -18.77
C GLN A 499 -3.14 -9.72 -17.82
N ARG A 500 -2.82 -10.51 -16.79
CA ARG A 500 -3.81 -11.11 -15.89
C ARG A 500 -4.35 -10.12 -14.86
N TRP A 501 -3.47 -9.28 -14.31
CA TRP A 501 -3.74 -8.44 -13.14
C TRP A 501 -3.73 -6.95 -13.42
N ARG A 502 -3.85 -6.56 -14.70
CA ARG A 502 -3.85 -5.16 -15.14
C ARG A 502 -4.71 -4.25 -14.27
N LYS A 503 -5.93 -4.70 -13.92
CA LYS A 503 -6.86 -3.93 -13.08
C LYS A 503 -6.23 -3.48 -11.76
N PHE A 504 -5.50 -4.36 -11.07
CA PHE A 504 -4.87 -4.05 -9.78
C PHE A 504 -3.51 -3.35 -9.96
N ILE A 505 -2.81 -3.60 -11.07
CA ILE A 505 -1.57 -2.91 -11.44
C ILE A 505 -1.84 -1.45 -11.78
N ASP A 506 -2.93 -1.16 -12.48
CA ASP A 506 -3.32 0.20 -12.84
C ASP A 506 -3.94 0.95 -11.64
N HIS A 507 -4.54 0.23 -10.67
CA HIS A 507 -5.14 0.81 -9.45
C HIS A 507 -5.04 -0.15 -8.26
N ASP A 508 -4.09 0.11 -7.36
CA ASP A 508 -3.98 -0.55 -6.06
C ASP A 508 -4.81 0.25 -5.02
N PRO A 509 -5.94 -0.27 -4.51
CA PRO A 509 -6.78 0.44 -3.55
C PRO A 509 -6.09 0.64 -2.18
N CYS A 510 -5.02 -0.10 -1.86
CA CYS A 510 -4.24 0.10 -0.65
C CYS A 510 -3.16 1.19 -0.82
N TYR A 511 -3.04 1.80 -2.01
CA TYR A 511 -2.00 2.78 -2.34
C TYR A 511 -2.58 3.99 -3.08
N ASN A 512 -2.40 5.20 -2.52
CA ASN A 512 -3.01 6.39 -3.09
C ASN A 512 -2.40 6.77 -4.46
N PRO A 513 -3.23 7.12 -5.47
CA PRO A 513 -2.75 7.44 -6.82
C PRO A 513 -1.90 8.71 -6.92
N ASN A 514 -1.86 9.56 -5.89
CA ASN A 514 -1.01 10.75 -5.82
C ASN A 514 0.43 10.44 -5.35
N LEU A 515 0.71 9.18 -4.97
CA LEU A 515 2.01 8.72 -4.49
C LEU A 515 2.81 8.00 -5.58
N SER A 516 4.13 8.14 -5.54
CA SER A 516 5.08 7.68 -6.56
C SER A 516 5.27 6.18 -6.55
N LEU A 517 5.08 5.54 -7.71
CA LEU A 517 5.30 4.10 -7.89
C LEU A 517 6.77 3.76 -8.21
N SER A 518 7.66 4.75 -8.17
CA SER A 518 9.09 4.58 -8.42
C SER A 518 9.96 4.60 -7.16
N GLN A 519 9.42 5.09 -6.04
CA GLN A 519 10.12 5.19 -4.77
C GLN A 519 9.40 4.38 -3.69
N PHE A 520 10.17 3.71 -2.83
CA PHE A 520 9.62 2.79 -1.84
C PHE A 520 8.94 3.47 -0.64
N GLY A 521 9.20 4.76 -0.44
CA GLY A 521 8.86 5.51 0.77
C GLY A 521 7.59 6.35 0.70
N TYR A 522 6.66 6.07 -0.22
CA TYR A 522 5.41 6.83 -0.37
C TYR A 522 5.66 8.33 -0.63
N SER A 523 6.63 8.65 -1.50
CA SER A 523 6.86 10.03 -1.90
C SER A 523 5.76 10.51 -2.83
N ILE A 524 5.51 11.82 -2.85
CA ILE A 524 4.48 12.42 -3.68
C ILE A 524 4.92 12.36 -5.16
N LYS A 525 3.97 12.11 -6.07
CA LYS A 525 4.21 12.26 -7.51
C LYS A 525 4.53 13.72 -7.82
N GLN A 526 5.70 13.97 -8.42
CA GLN A 526 6.04 15.31 -8.88
C GLN A 526 5.56 15.52 -10.31
N PHE A 527 5.11 16.74 -10.59
CA PHE A 527 4.75 17.20 -11.92
C PHE A 527 5.78 18.25 -12.36
N ALA A 528 6.15 18.23 -13.63
CA ALA A 528 7.06 19.21 -14.20
C ALA A 528 6.71 19.54 -15.64
N ASN A 529 7.18 20.70 -16.11
CA ASN A 529 7.28 20.97 -17.54
C ASN A 529 8.64 20.46 -18.03
N VAL A 530 8.65 19.62 -19.05
CA VAL A 530 9.87 19.05 -19.62
C VAL A 530 9.90 19.33 -21.11
N GLU A 531 10.98 19.94 -21.55
CA GLU A 531 11.33 20.06 -22.97
C GLU A 531 12.12 18.82 -23.39
N ILE A 532 11.60 18.09 -24.37
CA ILE A 532 12.37 17.11 -25.13
C ILE A 532 13.10 17.91 -26.21
N GLN A 533 14.40 18.12 -26.04
CA GLN A 533 15.17 19.03 -26.90
C GLN A 533 15.55 18.37 -28.22
N GLU A 534 16.10 17.16 -28.13
CA GLU A 534 16.62 16.41 -29.27
C GLU A 534 16.50 14.92 -28.99
N ILE A 535 16.27 14.15 -30.04
CA ILE A 535 16.39 12.70 -30.02
C ILE A 535 17.43 12.32 -31.08
N SER A 536 18.52 11.71 -30.63
CA SER A 536 19.64 11.34 -31.50
C SER A 536 19.88 9.84 -31.49
N SER A 537 20.05 9.26 -32.67
CA SER A 537 20.41 7.86 -32.79
C SER A 537 21.82 7.64 -32.27
N LEU A 538 21.97 6.74 -31.31
CA LEU A 538 23.26 6.35 -30.75
C LEU A 538 23.84 5.13 -31.44
N LYS A 539 23.36 4.77 -32.64
CA LYS A 539 23.80 3.62 -33.43
C LYS A 539 25.28 3.78 -33.84
N ALA A 540 26.18 3.66 -32.87
CA ALA A 540 27.61 3.55 -33.04
C ALA A 540 27.89 2.13 -33.52
N SER A 541 27.73 1.92 -34.83
CA SER A 541 28.33 0.81 -35.58
C SER A 541 28.18 -0.59 -34.95
N CYS A 542 26.96 -1.13 -34.85
CA CYS A 542 26.80 -2.54 -34.47
C CYS A 542 25.81 -3.27 -35.40
N ASP A 543 26.27 -4.41 -35.92
CA ASP A 543 25.58 -5.27 -36.88
C ASP A 543 24.34 -5.98 -36.29
N GLU A 544 24.06 -5.88 -34.99
CA GLU A 544 23.11 -6.76 -34.30
C GLU A 544 21.66 -6.28 -34.27
N ILE A 545 21.42 -4.98 -34.44
CA ILE A 545 20.07 -4.43 -34.54
C ILE A 545 19.74 -4.17 -36.02
N PHE A 546 18.78 -4.94 -36.54
CA PHE A 546 18.31 -4.80 -37.92
C PHE A 546 17.70 -3.42 -38.13
N ASP A 547 16.68 -3.08 -37.36
CA ASP A 547 16.00 -1.79 -37.43
C ASP A 547 15.25 -1.49 -36.12
N PHE A 548 15.00 -0.22 -35.86
CA PHE A 548 14.24 0.24 -34.70
C PHE A 548 13.71 1.65 -34.93
N ALA A 549 12.71 2.04 -34.13
CA ALA A 549 12.31 3.44 -34.01
C ALA A 549 11.76 3.72 -32.62
N LEU A 550 12.12 4.88 -32.06
CA LEU A 550 11.39 5.49 -30.96
C LEU A 550 10.33 6.44 -31.52
N GLU A 551 9.08 6.15 -31.25
CA GLU A 551 7.93 6.91 -31.72
C GLU A 551 7.50 7.98 -30.70
N VAL A 552 7.73 7.73 -29.40
CA VAL A 552 7.47 8.66 -28.29
C VAL A 552 8.62 8.51 -27.28
N PRO A 553 9.17 9.59 -26.69
CA PRO A 553 8.75 10.98 -26.86
C PRO A 553 9.14 11.56 -28.24
N GLN A 554 8.65 12.76 -28.54
CA GLN A 554 9.05 13.57 -29.71
C GLN A 554 9.56 14.94 -29.22
N PRO A 555 10.42 15.64 -29.97
CA PRO A 555 10.88 16.97 -29.59
C PRO A 555 9.71 17.95 -29.36
N GLY A 556 9.79 18.72 -28.29
CA GLY A 556 8.73 19.65 -27.88
C GLY A 556 8.58 19.77 -26.37
N ILE A 557 7.64 20.63 -25.95
CA ILE A 557 7.38 20.89 -24.53
C ILE A 557 6.20 20.04 -24.06
N LEU A 558 6.46 19.24 -23.04
CA LEU A 558 5.46 18.48 -22.30
C LEU A 558 5.12 19.26 -21.02
N THR A 559 3.87 19.70 -20.87
CA THR A 559 3.45 20.54 -19.75
C THR A 559 2.79 19.74 -18.64
N ARG A 560 3.17 20.01 -17.38
CA ARG A 560 2.57 19.43 -16.17
C ARG A 560 2.46 17.89 -16.26
N ILE A 561 3.53 17.24 -16.69
CA ILE A 561 3.61 15.77 -16.77
C ILE A 561 4.23 15.20 -15.49
N ASN A 562 3.81 13.99 -15.11
CA ASN A 562 4.43 13.22 -14.03
C ASN A 562 5.27 12.03 -14.56
N THR A 563 5.18 11.73 -15.85
CA THR A 563 5.93 10.67 -16.52
C THR A 563 6.30 11.07 -17.94
N ILE A 564 7.43 10.54 -18.45
CA ILE A 564 7.77 10.55 -19.88
C ILE A 564 7.49 9.16 -20.42
N GLN A 565 6.70 9.08 -21.49
CA GLN A 565 6.38 7.82 -22.16
C GLN A 565 7.44 7.48 -23.21
N PHE A 566 7.80 6.20 -23.30
CA PHE A 566 8.66 5.62 -24.31
C PHE A 566 7.86 4.58 -25.09
N ILE A 567 7.54 4.86 -26.36
CA ILE A 567 6.86 3.93 -27.27
C ILE A 567 7.71 3.77 -28.51
N GLY A 568 7.86 2.53 -28.99
CA GLY A 568 8.55 2.28 -30.23
C GLY A 568 8.59 0.79 -30.57
N TRP A 569 9.54 0.43 -31.40
CA TRP A 569 9.80 -0.96 -31.76
C TRP A 569 11.28 -1.17 -32.08
N ALA A 570 11.76 -2.40 -31.90
CA ALA A 570 13.13 -2.78 -32.23
C ALA A 570 13.19 -4.24 -32.70
N ILE A 571 13.99 -4.50 -33.74
CA ILE A 571 14.20 -5.84 -34.31
C ILE A 571 15.70 -6.12 -34.33
N ALA A 572 16.10 -7.21 -33.69
CA ALA A 572 17.46 -7.74 -33.79
C ALA A 572 17.67 -8.51 -35.11
N LYS A 573 18.92 -8.59 -35.58
CA LYS A 573 19.28 -9.21 -36.86
C LYS A 573 19.29 -10.73 -36.78
N ASP A 574 20.09 -11.28 -35.87
CA ASP A 574 20.35 -12.72 -35.72
C ASP A 574 20.03 -13.25 -34.31
N SER A 575 19.58 -12.38 -33.40
CA SER A 575 19.23 -12.69 -32.00
C SER A 575 17.82 -12.22 -31.68
N SER A 576 17.35 -12.45 -30.45
CA SER A 576 16.08 -11.93 -29.93
C SER A 576 16.32 -10.83 -28.90
N ILE A 577 15.49 -9.80 -28.89
CA ILE A 577 15.48 -8.79 -27.82
C ILE A 577 14.69 -9.37 -26.66
N ILE A 578 15.34 -9.57 -25.52
CA ILE A 578 14.69 -10.11 -24.32
C ILE A 578 14.10 -9.00 -23.43
N ALA A 579 14.70 -7.81 -23.46
CA ALA A 579 14.23 -6.65 -22.72
C ALA A 579 14.72 -5.35 -23.36
N MET A 580 14.06 -4.25 -23.00
CA MET A 580 14.50 -2.88 -23.26
C MET A 580 14.79 -2.21 -21.92
N GLN A 581 15.70 -1.24 -21.94
CA GLN A 581 16.05 -0.46 -20.76
C GLN A 581 16.10 1.03 -21.08
N VAL A 582 15.60 1.84 -20.15
CA VAL A 582 15.96 3.27 -20.08
C VAL A 582 17.03 3.42 -19.01
N ILE A 583 18.16 3.99 -19.40
CA ILE A 583 19.29 4.28 -18.53
C ILE A 583 19.56 5.78 -18.48
N ASP A 584 20.27 6.24 -17.45
CA ASP A 584 20.79 7.60 -17.41
C ASP A 584 22.15 7.75 -18.11
N SER A 585 22.67 8.98 -18.14
CA SER A 585 23.98 9.32 -18.71
C SER A 585 25.17 8.61 -18.06
N MET A 586 25.01 8.08 -16.85
CA MET A 586 26.05 7.33 -16.12
C MET A 586 25.91 5.81 -16.30
N GLY A 587 24.93 5.35 -17.09
CA GLY A 587 24.67 3.93 -17.30
C GLY A 587 23.82 3.27 -16.21
N LYS A 588 23.26 4.04 -15.27
CA LYS A 588 22.35 3.50 -14.26
C LYS A 588 21.03 3.13 -14.92
N VAL A 589 20.60 1.88 -14.79
CA VAL A 589 19.27 1.44 -15.23
C VAL A 589 18.19 2.11 -14.40
N LEU A 590 17.35 2.88 -15.07
CA LEU A 590 16.17 3.50 -14.47
C LEU A 590 14.99 2.53 -14.55
N LYS A 591 14.87 1.80 -15.67
CA LYS A 591 13.78 0.85 -15.88
C LYS A 591 14.14 -0.22 -16.90
N THR A 592 13.70 -1.46 -16.65
CA THR A 592 13.73 -2.58 -17.59
C THR A 592 12.29 -3.00 -17.92
N PHE A 593 11.99 -3.28 -19.18
CA PHE A 593 10.63 -3.58 -19.65
C PHE A 593 10.65 -4.48 -20.90
N PRO A 594 9.57 -5.24 -21.18
CA PRO A 594 9.57 -6.18 -22.30
C PRO A 594 9.44 -5.49 -23.67
N CYS A 595 9.97 -6.16 -24.71
CA CYS A 595 9.82 -5.82 -26.13
C CYS A 595 8.99 -6.91 -26.82
N ASN A 596 7.69 -6.97 -26.54
CA ASN A 596 6.81 -8.04 -27.01
C ASN A 596 5.42 -7.54 -27.43
N TRP A 597 5.26 -6.22 -27.61
CA TRP A 597 3.98 -5.66 -28.01
C TRP A 597 3.71 -5.92 -29.50
N PHE A 598 2.50 -6.40 -29.79
CA PHE A 598 2.07 -6.73 -31.14
C PHE A 598 2.05 -5.51 -32.09
N ARG A 599 2.77 -5.59 -33.21
CA ARG A 599 2.98 -4.55 -34.23
C ARG A 599 2.69 -5.07 -35.64
N PRO A 600 1.41 -5.16 -36.05
CA PRO A 600 1.02 -5.70 -37.36
C PRO A 600 1.51 -4.83 -38.53
N ASP A 601 1.68 -3.53 -38.28
CA ASP A 601 2.24 -2.57 -39.23
C ASP A 601 3.73 -2.85 -39.52
N ILE A 602 4.49 -3.24 -38.50
CA ILE A 602 5.90 -3.62 -38.64
C ILE A 602 6.03 -5.00 -39.28
N LEU A 603 5.19 -5.96 -38.91
CA LEU A 603 5.10 -7.25 -39.59
C LEU A 603 4.82 -7.07 -41.10
N LYS A 604 3.91 -6.16 -41.46
CA LYS A 604 3.61 -5.87 -42.87
C LYS A 604 4.81 -5.26 -43.61
N ARG A 605 5.63 -4.47 -42.93
CA ARG A 605 6.84 -3.85 -43.49
C ARG A 605 7.99 -4.84 -43.61
N TYR A 606 8.11 -5.78 -42.66
CA TYR A 606 9.19 -6.76 -42.57
C TYR A 606 8.65 -8.19 -42.39
N PRO A 607 7.92 -8.74 -43.39
CA PRO A 607 7.23 -10.02 -43.25
C PRO A 607 8.16 -11.22 -43.05
N ASP A 608 9.39 -11.13 -43.56
CA ASP A 608 10.38 -12.21 -43.50
C ASP A 608 11.22 -12.19 -42.20
N ARG A 609 11.00 -11.22 -41.32
CA ARG A 609 11.77 -11.07 -40.08
C ARG A 609 11.09 -11.82 -38.93
N LYS A 610 11.86 -12.69 -38.27
CA LYS A 610 11.41 -13.36 -37.04
C LYS A 610 11.04 -12.32 -35.98
N LEU A 611 9.94 -12.56 -35.28
CA LEU A 611 9.43 -11.72 -34.18
C LEU A 611 9.06 -10.28 -34.60
N ALA A 612 8.99 -9.95 -35.89
CA ALA A 612 8.55 -8.63 -36.36
C ALA A 612 7.10 -8.31 -35.96
N GLU A 613 6.30 -9.32 -35.67
CA GLU A 613 4.95 -9.14 -35.16
C GLU A 613 4.90 -8.74 -33.69
N ASN A 614 5.91 -9.05 -32.87
CA ASN A 614 5.96 -8.77 -31.43
C ASN A 614 7.22 -7.99 -31.08
N CYS A 615 7.53 -6.95 -31.86
CA CYS A 615 8.75 -6.15 -31.70
C CYS A 615 8.51 -4.79 -31.04
N GLY A 616 7.29 -4.51 -30.59
CA GLY A 616 6.93 -3.23 -29.98
C GLY A 616 7.27 -3.16 -28.49
N PHE A 617 7.48 -1.95 -27.99
CA PHE A 617 7.64 -1.67 -26.56
C PHE A 617 6.85 -0.42 -26.17
N CYS A 618 6.40 -0.38 -24.91
CA CYS A 618 5.76 0.77 -24.30
C CYS A 618 6.09 0.81 -22.81
N THR A 619 6.60 1.94 -22.32
CA THR A 619 6.83 2.16 -20.90
C THR A 619 6.72 3.65 -20.53
N THR A 620 6.75 3.94 -19.24
CA THR A 620 6.80 5.29 -18.69
C THR A 620 7.91 5.41 -17.64
N ILE A 621 8.54 6.57 -17.57
CA ILE A 621 9.53 6.93 -16.56
C ILE A 621 8.99 8.12 -15.75
N GLU A 622 8.84 7.95 -14.44
CA GLU A 622 8.36 9.04 -13.56
C GLU A 622 9.37 10.18 -13.48
N ILE A 623 8.87 11.42 -13.41
CA ILE A 623 9.69 12.62 -13.24
C ILE A 623 10.60 12.52 -12.01
N ASN A 624 10.10 11.91 -10.92
CA ASN A 624 10.87 11.67 -9.69
C ASN A 624 12.19 10.92 -9.93
N GLN A 625 12.28 10.08 -10.96
CA GLN A 625 13.48 9.28 -11.27
C GLN A 625 14.50 10.05 -12.12
N ILE A 626 14.05 11.07 -12.84
CA ILE A 626 14.84 11.77 -13.86
C ILE A 626 15.10 13.23 -13.52
N ARG A 627 14.57 13.73 -12.42
CA ARG A 627 14.87 15.08 -11.93
C ARG A 627 16.38 15.23 -11.74
N GLY A 628 16.92 16.32 -12.28
CA GLY A 628 18.37 16.59 -12.30
C GLY A 628 19.15 15.84 -13.38
N LYS A 629 18.49 15.08 -14.26
CA LYS A 629 19.10 14.48 -15.46
C LYS A 629 18.85 15.36 -16.68
N ASP A 630 19.83 15.37 -17.58
CA ASP A 630 19.83 16.12 -18.84
C ASP A 630 19.62 15.22 -20.06
N GLN A 631 19.77 13.90 -19.90
CA GLN A 631 19.55 12.93 -20.96
C GLN A 631 19.13 11.57 -20.43
N LEU A 632 18.37 10.85 -21.25
CA LEU A 632 17.96 9.46 -21.07
C LEU A 632 18.41 8.67 -22.30
N ILE A 633 18.79 7.40 -22.10
CA ILE A 633 19.26 6.54 -23.18
C ILE A 633 18.40 5.28 -23.22
N LEU A 634 17.87 4.95 -24.40
CA LEU A 634 17.20 3.70 -24.66
C LEU A 634 18.23 2.66 -25.12
N GLN A 635 18.23 1.48 -24.50
CA GLN A 635 19.06 0.35 -24.93
C GLN A 635 18.26 -0.94 -25.02
N ALA A 636 18.65 -1.83 -25.94
CA ALA A 636 18.14 -3.18 -26.06
C ALA A 636 19.06 -4.17 -25.34
N VAL A 637 18.47 -5.17 -24.70
CA VAL A 637 19.17 -6.33 -24.14
C VAL A 637 18.87 -7.53 -25.01
N LEU A 638 19.90 -8.14 -25.57
CA LEU A 638 19.79 -9.28 -26.46
C LEU A 638 19.95 -10.60 -25.70
N GLN A 639 19.39 -11.67 -26.26
CA GLN A 639 19.46 -13.02 -25.68
C GLN A 639 20.90 -13.54 -25.52
N ASN A 640 21.83 -13.06 -26.34
CA ASN A 640 23.26 -13.38 -26.25
C ASN A 640 24.00 -12.56 -25.16
N GLY A 641 23.29 -11.74 -24.39
CA GLY A 641 23.81 -10.92 -23.29
C GLY A 641 24.39 -9.57 -23.70
N GLN A 642 24.29 -9.18 -24.97
CA GLN A 642 24.76 -7.88 -25.42
C GLN A 642 23.75 -6.77 -25.13
N TYR A 643 24.29 -5.61 -24.74
CA TYR A 643 23.56 -4.38 -24.49
C TYR A 643 23.84 -3.40 -25.61
N ILE A 644 22.80 -3.00 -26.35
CA ILE A 644 22.93 -2.14 -27.53
C ILE A 644 22.22 -0.81 -27.29
N LEU A 645 22.98 0.28 -27.25
CA LEU A 645 22.42 1.63 -27.18
C LEU A 645 21.71 1.97 -28.50
N LEU A 646 20.46 2.43 -28.41
CA LEU A 646 19.61 2.72 -29.57
C LEU A 646 19.51 4.23 -29.80
N GLU A 647 18.95 4.95 -28.83
CA GLU A 647 18.70 6.39 -28.94
C GLU A 647 18.97 7.12 -27.63
N ARG A 648 19.35 8.39 -27.78
CA ARG A 648 19.48 9.36 -26.70
C ARG A 648 18.34 10.36 -26.80
N VAL A 649 17.65 10.57 -25.70
CA VAL A 649 16.62 11.60 -25.52
C VAL A 649 17.20 12.69 -24.62
N GLN A 650 17.44 13.88 -25.17
CA GLN A 650 17.91 15.03 -24.41
C GLN A 650 16.72 15.78 -23.80
N ILE A 651 16.78 16.05 -22.49
CA ILE A 651 15.67 16.62 -21.73
C ILE A 651 16.12 17.87 -20.96
N LYS A 652 15.21 18.84 -20.84
CA LYS A 652 15.41 20.04 -20.03
C LYS A 652 14.15 20.36 -19.23
N PHE A 653 14.31 20.56 -17.93
CA PHE A 653 13.23 21.01 -17.06
C PHE A 653 12.99 22.51 -17.25
N ILE A 654 11.73 22.90 -17.51
CA ILE A 654 11.31 24.29 -17.70
C ILE A 654 10.61 24.76 -16.42
N ASN A 655 11.10 25.85 -15.81
CA ASN A 655 10.55 26.50 -14.61
C ASN A 655 10.13 25.50 -13.52
N PRO A 656 11.08 24.98 -12.73
CA PRO A 656 10.78 24.16 -11.57
C PRO A 656 10.33 25.05 -10.41
N ASP A 657 9.12 25.60 -10.49
CA ASP A 657 8.43 26.16 -9.31
C ASP A 657 7.70 25.04 -8.57
#